data_AF-A0A7I8IU67-F1
#
_entry.id   AF-A0A7I8IU67-F1
#
_cell.length_a   1.000
_cell.length_b   1.000
_cell.length_c   1.000
_cell.angle_alpha   90.00
_cell.angle_beta   90.00
_cell.angle_gamma   90.00
#
_symmetry.space_group_name_H-M   'P 1'
#
loop_
_entity.id
_entity.type
_entity.pdbx_description
1 polymer ?
#
loop_
_entity_poly.entity_id
_entity_poly.type
_entity_poly.pdbx_seq_one_letter_code
_entity_poly.pdbx_strand_id
1 'polypeptide(L)'
;MVVGSRGLLCLSCTEPLVIAKGGHSGLYPDSSLQGYGTAKDYSLPSASLWCDVRLTKDGFGICLPELTMDNCTDISNWYPNGAKNYTVNGVPQRGWFSVDYSLDDLYSVTLSRSILSRSDIFDGFYQILTVDDLQQLKKPRLWLNIQHDKFYTDHKLNMTSYLLNITRTFAVGYVSSPELSFLRRVAPRLNDSNTQAVFRFLESGEVEPSTGVTYGSLLNNLTFISTFASGIMVPKNYIWPVNKDLELASASTSVVQDARKAGLKVFAAGFANDFEFAYDYSFDPLKEYLNFVDNGNFSVDGVLTDSPLTASAAIGCLSHINSSAPSSGNTTWGMFPSCTDLAYKKAVEDGADYIDCPVQVTEDGVLVCLPDIDLFSGTTISKSSFRTRISTIPGIKSTPGAYTFNFTWEEIQKNLKPEISTPYFSNDYGLLRNPSKRNAGAFLNLTEFLALAKENPLHAPFLLENLGYGVTEEVLKALNASDLKQEVIIQSTNSSVLKKVQQLNSSSKLMYKIEELILDVDASAVKDIAGFASFVAVSKKSIYPDNIKFLLNKTRVVEKFKAEKLPVFAYLFQNEYLSVSWDVYNDPIADINLFVKGAGVEGLITEFPATAEAFRSKGSSPLFGGNSTPPYWTPVTPTVLVNLSRLDPLPPSPPPLADSDVVEPPLPSGADPSLLRTSCIGPGGSIGGPRRHRLLRRRCAPGDHRGMPLPHLKSSPAAANLYLYVYISIFCNS
;
A
#
# COMPACT_ATOMS: atom_id res chain seq x y z
N MET A 1 -32.04 -2.26 -21.77
CA MET A 1 -31.88 -0.84 -22.15
C MET A 1 -30.52 -0.74 -22.83
N VAL A 2 -30.44 -0.29 -24.09
CA VAL A 2 -29.14 -0.19 -24.79
C VAL A 2 -28.54 1.17 -24.48
N VAL A 3 -27.46 1.20 -23.71
CA VAL A 3 -26.72 2.44 -23.39
C VAL A 3 -25.66 2.64 -24.46
N GLY A 4 -25.81 3.71 -25.25
CA GLY A 4 -24.83 4.07 -26.27
C GLY A 4 -23.51 4.51 -25.61
N SER A 5 -22.40 3.97 -26.10
CA SER A 5 -21.05 4.37 -25.71
C SER A 5 -20.80 5.84 -26.03
N ARG A 6 -20.73 6.71 -25.00
CA ARG A 6 -20.06 8.00 -25.14
C ARG A 6 -18.57 7.72 -25.33
N GLY A 7 -18.07 7.97 -26.54
CA GLY A 7 -16.65 7.81 -26.86
C GLY A 7 -15.78 8.81 -26.09
N LEU A 8 -14.48 8.55 -26.08
CA LEU A 8 -13.48 9.43 -25.45
C LEU A 8 -13.63 10.88 -25.90
N LEU A 9 -13.31 11.82 -25.00
CA LEU A 9 -12.83 13.15 -25.36
C LEU A 9 -11.38 13.05 -25.91
N CYS A 10 -11.20 12.23 -26.94
CA CYS A 10 -9.95 12.02 -27.64
C CYS A 10 -10.18 12.14 -29.14
N LEU A 11 -9.41 12.99 -29.82
CA LEU A 11 -9.46 13.15 -31.28
C LEU A 11 -8.89 11.93 -32.04
N SER A 12 -8.43 10.90 -31.33
CA SER A 12 -8.09 9.58 -31.85
C SER A 12 -8.50 8.48 -30.85
N CYS A 13 -9.52 7.69 -31.19
CA CYS A 13 -10.05 6.61 -30.35
C CYS A 13 -9.11 5.39 -30.29
N THR A 14 -8.02 5.48 -29.53
CA THR A 14 -7.09 4.36 -29.28
C THR A 14 -6.84 4.19 -27.79
N GLU A 15 -6.95 2.96 -27.30
CA GLU A 15 -6.54 2.52 -25.96
C GLU A 15 -5.10 2.98 -25.65
N PRO A 16 -4.86 3.67 -24.52
CA PRO A 16 -3.51 4.05 -24.09
C PRO A 16 -2.61 2.82 -23.90
N LEU A 17 -1.37 2.91 -24.38
CA LEU A 17 -0.44 1.79 -24.36
C LEU A 17 0.17 1.55 -22.96
N VAL A 18 0.05 0.34 -22.43
CA VAL A 18 0.89 -0.11 -21.30
C VAL A 18 2.29 -0.45 -21.81
N ILE A 19 3.31 0.14 -21.19
CA ILE A 19 4.72 -0.10 -21.50
C ILE A 19 5.40 -0.64 -20.23
N ALA A 20 5.80 -1.91 -20.26
CA ALA A 20 6.33 -2.63 -19.10
C ALA A 20 7.85 -2.46 -19.02
N LYS A 21 8.32 -1.57 -18.13
CA LYS A 21 9.73 -1.20 -17.94
C LYS A 21 10.52 -2.38 -17.37
N GLY A 22 11.33 -3.03 -18.21
CA GLY A 22 12.03 -4.26 -17.83
C GLY A 22 11.08 -5.42 -17.54
N GLY A 23 9.85 -5.39 -18.08
CA GLY A 23 8.76 -6.29 -17.70
C GLY A 23 8.06 -5.80 -16.42
N HIS A 24 7.75 -6.72 -15.50
CA HIS A 24 7.19 -6.42 -14.17
C HIS A 24 8.34 -6.20 -13.16
N SER A 25 9.11 -5.13 -13.35
CA SER A 25 10.29 -4.81 -12.51
C SER A 25 9.93 -4.34 -11.10
N GLY A 26 8.64 -4.08 -10.81
CA GLY A 26 8.11 -3.82 -9.47
C GLY A 26 8.21 -5.01 -8.50
N LEU A 27 8.40 -6.22 -9.02
CA LEU A 27 8.53 -7.46 -8.24
C LEU A 27 9.84 -8.21 -8.53
N TYR A 28 10.22 -8.30 -9.80
CA TYR A 28 11.42 -9.04 -10.25
C TYR A 28 12.57 -8.09 -10.59
N PRO A 29 13.83 -8.58 -10.63
CA PRO A 29 14.93 -7.85 -11.24
C PRO A 29 14.55 -7.37 -12.64
N ASP A 30 14.89 -6.11 -12.94
CA ASP A 30 14.59 -5.49 -14.23
C ASP A 30 15.15 -6.34 -15.37
N SER A 31 14.37 -6.49 -16.44
CA SER A 31 14.74 -7.22 -17.64
C SER A 31 14.95 -8.73 -17.46
N SER A 32 14.51 -9.29 -16.33
CA SER A 32 14.45 -10.74 -16.12
C SER A 32 13.42 -11.43 -17.03
N LEU A 33 13.69 -12.68 -17.39
CA LEU A 33 12.77 -13.49 -18.22
C LEU A 33 11.39 -13.65 -17.55
N GLN A 34 11.35 -13.81 -16.22
CA GLN A 34 10.10 -13.87 -15.48
C GLN A 34 9.39 -12.51 -15.42
N GLY A 35 10.12 -11.40 -15.24
CA GLY A 35 9.54 -10.06 -15.29
C GLY A 35 8.86 -9.79 -16.64
N TYR A 36 9.53 -10.09 -17.75
CA TYR A 36 8.96 -9.95 -19.09
C TYR A 36 7.83 -10.95 -19.37
N GLY A 37 7.94 -12.20 -18.91
CA GLY A 37 6.90 -13.22 -19.02
C GLY A 37 5.62 -12.82 -18.29
N THR A 38 5.73 -12.43 -17.02
CA THR A 38 4.61 -11.93 -16.21
C THR A 38 3.95 -10.70 -16.85
N ALA A 39 4.74 -9.74 -17.33
CA ALA A 39 4.19 -8.59 -18.04
C ALA A 39 3.43 -9.01 -19.32
N LYS A 40 4.01 -9.89 -20.15
CA LYS A 40 3.34 -10.31 -21.39
C LYS A 40 2.06 -11.12 -21.14
N ASP A 41 2.11 -12.08 -20.22
CA ASP A 41 1.05 -13.07 -20.08
C ASP A 41 -0.13 -12.58 -19.21
N TYR A 42 0.09 -11.59 -18.34
CA TYR A 42 -0.94 -11.06 -17.45
C TYR A 42 -1.38 -9.60 -17.72
N SER A 43 -0.65 -8.80 -18.49
CA SER A 43 -1.09 -7.43 -18.86
C SER A 43 -2.09 -7.40 -20.03
N LEU A 44 -2.49 -6.20 -20.45
CA LEU A 44 -3.22 -5.99 -21.69
C LEU A 44 -2.49 -6.62 -22.90
N PRO A 45 -3.18 -7.30 -23.84
CA PRO A 45 -2.55 -7.88 -25.03
C PRO A 45 -1.85 -6.88 -25.96
N SER A 46 -2.20 -5.59 -25.83
CA SER A 46 -1.61 -4.46 -26.56
C SER A 46 -0.25 -4.03 -25.99
N ALA A 47 0.10 -4.47 -24.77
CA ALA A 47 1.24 -4.00 -23.99
C ALA A 47 2.59 -4.23 -24.69
N SER A 48 3.51 -3.29 -24.48
CA SER A 48 4.86 -3.32 -25.03
C SER A 48 5.88 -3.63 -23.95
N LEU A 49 6.82 -4.53 -24.22
CA LEU A 49 7.94 -4.83 -23.34
C LEU A 49 9.08 -3.83 -23.60
N TRP A 50 9.52 -3.11 -22.58
CA TRP A 50 10.59 -2.11 -22.67
C TRP A 50 11.93 -2.70 -22.26
N CYS A 51 12.93 -2.52 -23.12
CA CYS A 51 14.32 -2.90 -22.89
C CYS A 51 15.24 -1.69 -23.08
N ASP A 52 16.02 -1.36 -22.05
CA ASP A 52 17.17 -0.46 -22.16
C ASP A 52 18.35 -1.22 -22.77
N VAL A 53 18.66 -0.93 -24.04
CA VAL A 53 19.64 -1.71 -24.80
C VAL A 53 21.05 -1.24 -24.49
N ARG A 54 21.90 -2.17 -24.05
CA ARG A 54 23.35 -1.99 -23.88
C ARG A 54 24.10 -2.92 -24.84
N LEU A 55 25.18 -2.46 -25.47
CA LEU A 55 26.03 -3.34 -26.28
C LEU A 55 27.17 -3.94 -25.44
N THR A 56 27.33 -5.24 -25.57
CA THR A 56 28.52 -6.00 -25.16
C THR A 56 29.73 -5.64 -26.04
N LYS A 57 30.92 -6.02 -25.60
CA LYS A 57 32.21 -5.82 -26.30
C LYS A 57 32.27 -6.40 -27.72
N ASP A 58 31.56 -7.50 -27.93
CA ASP A 58 31.41 -8.22 -29.20
C ASP A 58 30.16 -7.80 -30.00
N GLY A 59 29.36 -6.86 -29.47
CA GLY A 59 28.30 -6.17 -30.22
C GLY A 59 26.91 -6.79 -30.14
N PHE A 60 26.67 -7.73 -29.22
CA PHE A 60 25.31 -8.18 -28.89
C PHE A 60 24.60 -7.17 -28.00
N GLY A 61 23.30 -6.95 -28.25
CA GLY A 61 22.45 -6.07 -27.45
C GLY A 61 21.77 -6.82 -26.32
N ILE A 62 22.09 -6.44 -25.08
CA ILE A 62 21.49 -6.94 -23.84
C ILE A 62 20.55 -5.92 -23.22
N CYS A 63 19.57 -6.39 -22.46
CA CYS A 63 18.61 -5.54 -21.74
C CYS A 63 19.08 -5.31 -20.29
N LEU A 64 19.51 -4.08 -19.98
CA LEU A 64 19.89 -3.67 -18.62
C LEU A 64 19.51 -2.19 -18.36
N PRO A 65 18.86 -1.89 -17.22
CA PRO A 65 18.34 -0.56 -16.92
C PRO A 65 19.45 0.49 -16.84
N GLU A 66 20.59 0.14 -16.25
CA GLU A 66 21.72 1.03 -16.00
C GLU A 66 22.88 0.83 -16.97
N LEU A 67 23.73 1.86 -17.12
CA LEU A 67 24.96 1.75 -17.92
C LEU A 67 26.06 0.97 -17.17
N THR A 68 26.13 1.18 -15.85
CA THR A 68 26.98 0.42 -14.93
C THR A 68 26.22 -0.80 -14.39
N MET A 69 26.75 -1.98 -14.68
CA MET A 69 26.08 -3.26 -14.45
C MET A 69 25.96 -3.63 -12.97
N ASP A 70 26.87 -3.16 -12.12
CA ASP A 70 26.98 -3.48 -10.70
C ASP A 70 25.83 -2.96 -9.82
N ASN A 71 24.94 -2.13 -10.36
CA ASN A 71 23.70 -1.70 -9.68
C ASN A 71 22.49 -2.59 -10.01
N CYS A 72 22.60 -3.54 -10.94
CA CYS A 72 21.49 -4.41 -11.37
C CYS A 72 21.92 -5.86 -11.66
N THR A 73 23.16 -6.22 -11.31
CA THR A 73 23.74 -7.55 -11.51
C THR A 73 24.73 -7.90 -10.40
N ASP A 74 25.04 -9.19 -10.25
CA ASP A 74 26.09 -9.71 -9.37
C ASP A 74 27.52 -9.59 -9.92
N ILE A 75 27.75 -8.85 -11.01
CA ILE A 75 29.02 -8.83 -11.77
C ILE A 75 30.26 -8.50 -10.94
N SER A 76 30.10 -7.74 -9.85
CA SER A 76 31.17 -7.38 -8.93
C SER A 76 31.70 -8.59 -8.12
N ASN A 77 30.89 -9.65 -7.97
CA ASN A 77 31.31 -10.92 -7.37
C ASN A 77 32.15 -11.75 -8.35
N TRP A 78 31.77 -11.77 -9.63
CA TRP A 78 32.47 -12.49 -10.69
C TRP A 78 33.79 -11.81 -11.10
N TYR A 79 33.80 -10.48 -11.13
CA TYR A 79 34.93 -9.68 -11.56
C TYR A 79 35.29 -8.59 -10.53
N PRO A 80 35.74 -8.93 -9.30
CA PRO A 80 35.93 -7.96 -8.21
C PRO A 80 36.92 -6.83 -8.49
N ASN A 81 37.85 -7.04 -9.44
CA ASN A 81 38.80 -6.02 -9.92
C ASN A 81 38.43 -5.45 -11.31
N GLY A 82 37.21 -5.70 -11.78
CA GLY A 82 36.73 -5.38 -13.14
C GLY A 82 36.27 -3.93 -13.32
N ALA A 83 36.03 -3.19 -12.24
CA ALA A 83 35.56 -1.81 -12.30
C ALA A 83 36.50 -0.89 -13.10
N LYS A 84 35.95 -0.17 -14.08
CA LYS A 84 36.64 0.86 -14.87
C LYS A 84 36.16 2.26 -14.49
N ASN A 85 36.95 3.26 -14.88
CA ASN A 85 36.55 4.66 -14.88
C ASN A 85 36.43 5.12 -16.34
N TYR A 86 35.22 5.49 -16.77
CA TYR A 86 34.98 6.07 -18.09
C TYR A 86 34.31 7.43 -17.98
N THR A 87 34.51 8.27 -18.99
CA THR A 87 33.81 9.56 -19.08
C THR A 87 32.58 9.41 -19.96
N VAL A 88 31.40 9.49 -19.35
CA VAL A 88 30.10 9.35 -20.01
C VAL A 88 29.42 10.71 -20.04
N ASN A 89 29.16 11.25 -21.22
CA ASN A 89 28.57 12.59 -21.42
C ASN A 89 29.28 13.70 -20.62
N GLY A 90 30.60 13.59 -20.47
CA GLY A 90 31.45 14.53 -19.72
C GLY A 90 31.61 14.24 -18.22
N VAL A 91 30.84 13.31 -17.67
CA VAL A 91 30.88 12.93 -16.25
C VAL A 91 31.74 11.67 -16.06
N PRO A 92 32.71 11.64 -15.13
CA PRO A 92 33.42 10.42 -14.79
C PRO A 92 32.50 9.47 -14.04
N GLN A 93 32.31 8.27 -14.58
CA GLN A 93 31.55 7.18 -13.97
C GLN A 93 32.48 6.00 -13.68
N ARG A 94 32.30 5.39 -12.51
CA ARG A 94 33.03 4.18 -12.08
C ARG A 94 32.05 3.04 -11.92
N GLY A 95 32.38 1.88 -12.47
CA GLY A 95 31.54 0.67 -12.39
C GLY A 95 31.99 -0.38 -13.39
N TRP A 96 31.15 -1.38 -13.62
CA TRP A 96 31.36 -2.41 -14.64
C TRP A 96 30.54 -2.07 -15.87
N PHE A 97 31.17 -1.99 -17.03
CA PHE A 97 30.50 -1.57 -18.27
C PHE A 97 30.41 -2.74 -19.25
N SER A 98 29.26 -2.90 -19.89
CA SER A 98 29.01 -3.97 -20.87
C SER A 98 30.04 -4.02 -22.01
N VAL A 99 30.62 -2.88 -22.37
CA VAL A 99 31.67 -2.77 -23.42
C VAL A 99 33.01 -3.45 -23.05
N ASP A 100 33.22 -3.81 -21.78
CA ASP A 100 34.43 -4.51 -21.32
C ASP A 100 34.36 -6.05 -21.47
N TYR A 101 33.14 -6.59 -21.58
CA TYR A 101 32.80 -8.02 -21.50
C TYR A 101 32.11 -8.50 -22.79
N SER A 102 32.49 -9.67 -23.29
CA SER A 102 31.75 -10.37 -24.35
C SER A 102 30.45 -10.97 -23.82
N LEU A 103 29.54 -11.41 -24.69
CA LEU A 103 28.34 -12.12 -24.23
C LEU A 103 28.69 -13.42 -23.47
N ASP A 104 29.72 -14.13 -23.90
CA ASP A 104 30.23 -15.35 -23.24
C ASP A 104 30.81 -15.05 -21.84
N ASP A 105 31.51 -13.92 -21.65
CA ASP A 105 31.99 -13.47 -20.33
C ASP A 105 30.82 -13.26 -19.35
N LEU A 106 29.67 -12.80 -19.86
CA LEU A 106 28.49 -12.48 -19.05
C LEU A 106 27.57 -13.68 -18.76
N TYR A 107 27.85 -14.86 -19.30
CA TYR A 107 26.98 -16.05 -19.19
C TYR A 107 26.69 -16.50 -17.73
N SER A 108 27.60 -16.21 -16.80
CA SER A 108 27.43 -16.55 -15.38
C SER A 108 26.86 -15.39 -14.53
N VAL A 109 26.77 -14.18 -15.11
CA VAL A 109 26.37 -12.95 -14.40
C VAL A 109 24.86 -12.86 -14.33
N THR A 110 24.34 -12.77 -13.12
CA THR A 110 22.90 -12.80 -12.84
C THR A 110 22.37 -11.42 -12.47
N LEU A 111 21.08 -11.21 -12.75
CA LEU A 111 20.34 -9.99 -12.45
C LEU A 111 20.04 -9.89 -10.94
N SER A 112 20.01 -8.66 -10.44
CA SER A 112 19.59 -8.30 -9.08
C SER A 112 18.70 -7.07 -9.09
N ARG A 113 17.93 -6.85 -8.03
CA ARG A 113 17.18 -5.60 -7.80
C ARG A 113 18.14 -4.40 -7.84
N SER A 114 17.69 -3.32 -8.49
CA SER A 114 18.36 -2.02 -8.46
C SER A 114 17.79 -1.08 -7.39
N ILE A 115 16.66 -1.45 -6.79
CA ILE A 115 15.97 -0.70 -5.73
C ILE A 115 15.96 -1.59 -4.49
N LEU A 116 16.71 -1.19 -3.45
CA LEU A 116 16.93 -2.01 -2.25
C LEU A 116 15.68 -2.16 -1.34
N SER A 117 14.63 -1.36 -1.54
CA SER A 117 13.33 -1.55 -0.89
C SER A 117 12.47 -2.66 -1.53
N ARG A 118 12.82 -3.14 -2.73
CA ARG A 118 12.22 -4.33 -3.36
C ARG A 118 12.81 -5.62 -2.78
N SER A 119 12.09 -6.73 -2.89
CA SER A 119 12.56 -8.02 -2.38
C SER A 119 13.82 -8.53 -3.11
N ASP A 120 14.75 -9.10 -2.35
CA ASP A 120 15.94 -9.84 -2.82
C ASP A 120 15.65 -11.30 -3.18
N ILE A 121 14.44 -11.80 -2.96
CA ILE A 121 14.14 -13.24 -3.10
C ILE A 121 14.34 -13.77 -4.53
N PHE A 122 14.45 -12.86 -5.51
CA PHE A 122 14.71 -13.11 -6.92
C PHE A 122 16.14 -12.77 -7.37
N ASP A 123 16.95 -12.16 -6.49
CA ASP A 123 18.36 -11.87 -6.78
C ASP A 123 19.13 -13.17 -7.01
N GLY A 124 20.03 -13.16 -7.99
CA GLY A 124 20.86 -14.31 -8.33
C GLY A 124 20.17 -15.41 -9.15
N PHE A 125 18.91 -15.22 -9.57
CA PHE A 125 18.11 -16.29 -10.19
C PHE A 125 17.99 -16.20 -11.71
N TYR A 126 18.05 -15.00 -12.29
CA TYR A 126 17.85 -14.77 -13.72
C TYR A 126 19.12 -14.31 -14.40
N GLN A 127 19.42 -14.87 -15.58
CA GLN A 127 20.54 -14.43 -16.41
C GLN A 127 20.23 -13.14 -17.16
N ILE A 128 21.27 -12.40 -17.55
CA ILE A 128 21.15 -11.27 -18.47
C ILE A 128 20.58 -11.77 -19.81
N LEU A 129 19.56 -11.09 -20.34
CA LEU A 129 18.94 -11.41 -21.63
C LEU A 129 19.48 -10.53 -22.75
N THR A 130 19.68 -11.14 -23.92
CA THR A 130 19.76 -10.40 -25.19
C THR A 130 18.37 -9.96 -25.66
N VAL A 131 18.30 -8.99 -26.57
CA VAL A 131 17.02 -8.63 -27.23
C VAL A 131 16.47 -9.82 -28.04
N ASP A 132 17.34 -10.65 -28.61
CA ASP A 132 17.01 -11.88 -29.33
C ASP A 132 16.35 -12.92 -28.41
N ASP A 133 16.78 -13.05 -27.14
CA ASP A 133 16.16 -13.96 -26.17
C ASP A 133 14.68 -13.65 -25.90
N LEU A 134 14.25 -12.40 -26.06
CA LEU A 134 12.84 -12.01 -25.92
C LEU A 134 11.94 -12.69 -26.96
N GLN A 135 12.50 -13.27 -28.04
CA GLN A 135 11.72 -14.13 -28.96
C GLN A 135 11.11 -15.36 -28.29
N GLN A 136 11.74 -15.89 -27.23
CA GLN A 136 11.22 -17.02 -26.44
C GLN A 136 9.81 -16.73 -25.90
N LEU A 137 9.49 -15.45 -25.70
CA LEU A 137 8.18 -14.94 -25.31
C LEU A 137 7.17 -14.87 -26.47
N LYS A 138 7.35 -15.64 -27.56
CA LYS A 138 6.38 -15.81 -28.66
C LYS A 138 5.96 -14.49 -29.34
N LYS A 139 6.95 -13.76 -29.89
CA LYS A 139 6.76 -12.47 -30.62
C LYS A 139 6.12 -11.36 -29.77
N PRO A 140 6.74 -10.95 -28.65
CA PRO A 140 6.28 -9.77 -27.91
C PRO A 140 6.37 -8.50 -28.77
N ARG A 141 5.55 -7.49 -28.45
CA ARG A 141 5.72 -6.14 -28.99
C ARG A 141 6.85 -5.46 -28.22
N LEU A 142 7.96 -5.16 -28.90
CA LEU A 142 9.14 -4.57 -28.26
C LEU A 142 9.16 -3.05 -28.34
N TRP A 143 9.60 -2.43 -27.25
CA TRP A 143 10.02 -1.04 -27.15
C TRP A 143 11.51 -1.03 -26.78
N LEU A 144 12.36 -0.51 -27.66
CA LEU A 144 13.81 -0.44 -27.43
C LEU A 144 14.24 0.99 -27.09
N ASN A 145 14.83 1.19 -25.91
CA ASN A 145 15.37 2.48 -25.51
C ASN A 145 16.89 2.50 -25.68
N ILE A 146 17.39 3.51 -26.41
CA ILE A 146 18.80 3.64 -26.79
C ILE A 146 19.40 4.88 -26.13
N GLN A 147 20.51 4.71 -25.42
CA GLN A 147 21.19 5.77 -24.66
C GLN A 147 22.72 5.66 -24.83
N HIS A 148 23.43 6.78 -24.74
CA HIS A 148 24.90 6.88 -24.80
C HIS A 148 25.53 6.38 -26.13
N ASP A 149 24.94 6.71 -27.28
CA ASP A 149 25.46 6.33 -28.62
C ASP A 149 26.93 6.77 -28.82
N LYS A 150 27.32 7.93 -28.26
CA LYS A 150 28.71 8.37 -28.25
C LYS A 150 29.63 7.44 -27.43
N PHE A 151 29.20 6.99 -26.25
CA PHE A 151 30.00 6.10 -25.41
C PHE A 151 30.28 4.78 -26.14
N TYR A 152 29.27 4.19 -26.79
CA TYR A 152 29.45 2.99 -27.61
C TYR A 152 30.35 3.25 -28.83
N THR A 153 30.19 4.39 -29.51
CA THR A 153 31.05 4.80 -30.63
C THR A 153 32.52 4.94 -30.23
N ASP A 154 32.80 5.54 -29.07
CA ASP A 154 34.17 5.68 -28.54
C ASP A 154 34.79 4.31 -28.20
N HIS A 155 33.97 3.29 -27.91
CA HIS A 155 34.36 1.88 -27.73
C HIS A 155 34.33 1.05 -29.03
N LYS A 156 34.20 1.70 -30.20
CA LYS A 156 34.14 1.07 -31.55
C LYS A 156 32.89 0.21 -31.80
N LEU A 157 31.85 0.37 -30.99
CA LEU A 157 30.55 -0.26 -31.14
C LEU A 157 29.58 0.72 -31.84
N ASN A 158 28.47 0.22 -32.39
CA ASN A 158 27.59 1.04 -33.23
C ASN A 158 26.09 0.74 -32.98
N MET A 159 25.47 1.54 -32.10
CA MET A 159 24.04 1.40 -31.74
C MET A 159 23.14 1.55 -32.98
N THR A 160 23.50 2.45 -33.91
CA THR A 160 22.72 2.67 -35.14
C THR A 160 22.67 1.40 -36.01
N SER A 161 23.80 0.73 -36.19
CA SER A 161 23.88 -0.49 -37.01
C SER A 161 23.22 -1.69 -36.33
N TYR A 162 23.40 -1.83 -35.01
CA TYR A 162 22.69 -2.83 -34.21
C TYR A 162 21.17 -2.65 -34.33
N LEU A 163 20.68 -1.43 -34.06
CA LEU A 163 19.26 -1.11 -34.08
C LEU A 163 18.61 -1.41 -35.44
N LEU A 164 19.25 -0.98 -36.53
CA LEU A 164 18.69 -1.18 -37.87
C LEU A 164 18.78 -2.64 -38.35
N ASN A 165 19.60 -3.48 -37.71
CA ASN A 165 19.55 -4.92 -37.89
C ASN A 165 18.38 -5.52 -37.10
N ILE A 166 18.27 -5.17 -35.81
CA ILE A 166 17.26 -5.76 -34.91
C ILE A 166 15.82 -5.43 -35.33
N THR A 167 15.56 -4.22 -35.84
CA THR A 167 14.22 -3.84 -36.34
C THR A 167 13.85 -4.45 -37.69
N ARG A 168 14.80 -5.04 -38.42
CA ARG A 168 14.51 -5.83 -39.64
C ARG A 168 14.18 -7.28 -39.31
N THR A 169 14.81 -7.82 -38.28
CA THR A 169 14.59 -9.21 -37.83
C THR A 169 13.33 -9.34 -36.98
N PHE A 170 13.07 -8.36 -36.09
CA PHE A 170 12.03 -8.44 -35.06
C PHE A 170 10.98 -7.33 -35.16
N ALA A 171 9.77 -7.61 -34.67
CA ALA A 171 8.65 -6.68 -34.60
C ALA A 171 8.85 -5.64 -33.47
N VAL A 172 9.76 -4.70 -33.68
CA VAL A 172 9.99 -3.56 -32.79
C VAL A 172 8.94 -2.49 -33.07
N GLY A 173 7.98 -2.32 -32.15
CA GLY A 173 6.91 -1.35 -32.30
C GLY A 173 7.37 0.09 -32.08
N TYR A 174 8.33 0.28 -31.18
CA TYR A 174 8.82 1.60 -30.77
C TYR A 174 10.33 1.60 -30.51
N VAL A 175 10.94 2.73 -30.83
CA VAL A 175 12.32 3.06 -30.44
C VAL A 175 12.30 4.42 -29.77
N SER A 176 12.90 4.51 -28.58
CA SER A 176 13.13 5.79 -27.91
C SER A 176 14.60 6.09 -27.68
N SER A 177 14.90 7.38 -27.57
CA SER A 177 16.20 7.86 -27.10
C SER A 177 16.07 9.27 -26.53
N PRO A 178 16.81 9.62 -25.48
CA PRO A 178 16.95 11.00 -25.02
C PRO A 178 17.98 11.80 -25.83
N GLU A 179 18.81 11.14 -26.65
CA GLU A 179 19.88 11.80 -27.40
C GLU A 179 19.37 12.30 -28.76
N LEU A 180 19.19 13.61 -28.89
CA LEU A 180 18.49 14.23 -30.02
C LEU A 180 19.23 13.99 -31.34
N SER A 181 20.55 14.09 -31.34
CA SER A 181 21.38 13.80 -32.52
C SER A 181 21.33 12.33 -32.96
N PHE A 182 21.15 11.39 -32.03
CA PHE A 182 20.98 9.97 -32.34
C PHE A 182 19.60 9.73 -32.95
N LEU A 183 18.53 10.17 -32.29
CA LEU A 183 17.18 9.90 -32.75
C LEU A 183 16.91 10.49 -34.14
N ARG A 184 17.39 11.72 -34.41
CA ARG A 184 17.33 12.35 -35.75
C ARG A 184 18.07 11.57 -36.84
N ARG A 185 19.13 10.85 -36.49
CA ARG A 185 19.94 10.04 -37.43
C ARG A 185 19.28 8.69 -37.74
N VAL A 186 18.54 8.10 -36.80
CA VAL A 186 17.93 6.78 -36.97
C VAL A 186 16.47 6.84 -37.42
N ALA A 187 15.67 7.81 -36.97
CA ALA A 187 14.22 7.83 -37.22
C ALA A 187 13.82 7.75 -38.71
N PRO A 188 14.45 8.48 -39.66
CA PRO A 188 14.12 8.35 -41.08
C PRO A 188 14.38 6.96 -41.67
N ARG A 189 15.20 6.15 -41.00
CA ARG A 189 15.63 4.79 -41.41
C ARG A 189 14.80 3.69 -40.74
N LEU A 190 13.89 4.06 -39.83
CA LEU A 190 12.94 3.16 -39.14
C LEU A 190 11.57 3.09 -39.82
N ASN A 191 11.31 3.97 -40.79
CA ASN A 191 10.04 3.99 -41.55
C ASN A 191 9.77 2.66 -42.27
N ASP A 192 10.81 2.02 -42.81
CA ASP A 192 10.71 0.74 -43.51
C ASP A 192 10.29 -0.44 -42.61
N SER A 193 10.44 -0.32 -41.27
CA SER A 193 10.10 -1.38 -40.31
C SER A 193 8.79 -1.14 -39.54
N ASN A 194 7.99 -0.12 -39.92
CA ASN A 194 6.80 0.34 -39.18
C ASN A 194 7.08 0.71 -37.70
N THR A 195 8.33 1.04 -37.37
CA THR A 195 8.78 1.31 -36.00
C THR A 195 8.62 2.80 -35.67
N GLN A 196 7.89 3.12 -34.59
CA GLN A 196 7.65 4.50 -34.16
C GLN A 196 8.84 5.06 -33.36
N ALA A 197 9.44 6.14 -33.84
CA ALA A 197 10.48 6.88 -33.11
C ALA A 197 9.85 7.82 -32.06
N VAL A 198 10.35 7.79 -30.82
CA VAL A 198 9.84 8.56 -29.67
C VAL A 198 10.98 9.30 -28.96
N PHE A 199 10.90 10.62 -28.82
CA PHE A 199 11.92 11.39 -28.10
C PHE A 199 11.69 11.33 -26.59
N ARG A 200 12.69 10.86 -25.82
CA ARG A 200 12.60 10.71 -24.37
C ARG A 200 13.14 11.96 -23.66
N PHE A 201 12.31 12.65 -22.90
CA PHE A 201 12.77 13.69 -21.99
C PHE A 201 13.33 13.06 -20.71
N LEU A 202 14.39 13.65 -20.17
CA LEU A 202 14.90 13.39 -18.82
C LEU A 202 14.38 14.48 -17.87
N GLU A 203 14.98 14.67 -16.69
CA GLU A 203 14.53 15.72 -15.78
C GLU A 203 14.71 17.13 -16.37
N SER A 204 13.83 18.05 -15.97
CA SER A 204 13.73 19.39 -16.59
C SER A 204 15.00 20.24 -16.54
N GLY A 205 15.87 19.99 -15.54
CA GLY A 205 17.16 20.63 -15.36
C GLY A 205 18.34 19.91 -16.05
N GLU A 206 18.16 18.68 -16.53
CA GLU A 206 19.22 17.96 -17.25
C GLU A 206 19.44 18.56 -18.64
N VAL A 207 20.68 18.46 -19.14
CA VAL A 207 21.12 19.02 -20.42
C VAL A 207 21.13 17.91 -21.49
N GLU A 208 20.50 18.16 -22.63
CA GLU A 208 20.59 17.26 -23.77
C GLU A 208 21.99 17.37 -24.42
N PRO A 209 22.74 16.26 -24.56
CA PRO A 209 24.18 16.32 -24.87
C PRO A 209 24.55 16.94 -26.23
N SER A 210 23.65 16.90 -27.23
CA SER A 210 23.97 17.35 -28.59
C SER A 210 23.57 18.79 -28.91
N THR A 211 22.71 19.40 -28.09
CA THR A 211 22.24 20.79 -28.23
C THR A 211 22.73 21.70 -27.11
N GLY A 212 23.10 21.14 -25.94
CA GLY A 212 23.59 21.93 -24.81
C GLY A 212 22.51 22.74 -24.08
N VAL A 213 21.24 22.54 -24.41
CA VAL A 213 20.09 23.13 -23.72
C VAL A 213 19.41 22.10 -22.83
N THR A 214 18.60 22.53 -21.85
CA THR A 214 17.92 21.61 -20.95
C THR A 214 16.71 20.92 -21.58
N TYR A 215 16.35 19.72 -21.12
CA TYR A 215 15.13 19.04 -21.55
C TYR A 215 13.87 19.88 -21.28
N GLY A 216 13.81 20.60 -20.15
CA GLY A 216 12.74 21.58 -19.89
C GLY A 216 12.68 22.71 -20.91
N SER A 217 13.82 23.11 -21.49
CA SER A 217 13.86 24.13 -22.56
C SER A 217 13.36 23.56 -23.89
N LEU A 218 13.77 22.33 -24.24
CA LEU A 218 13.37 21.64 -25.48
C LEU A 218 11.85 21.43 -25.57
N LEU A 219 11.18 21.29 -24.43
CA LEU A 219 9.73 21.12 -24.33
C LEU A 219 8.95 22.30 -24.94
N ASN A 220 9.53 23.49 -24.99
CA ASN A 220 8.91 24.67 -25.61
C ASN A 220 8.94 24.64 -27.14
N ASN A 221 9.56 23.63 -27.77
CA ASN A 221 9.71 23.52 -29.22
C ASN A 221 9.29 22.14 -29.77
N LEU A 222 8.07 21.72 -29.41
CA LEU A 222 7.51 20.43 -29.84
C LEU A 222 7.38 20.31 -31.37
N THR A 223 7.15 21.42 -32.08
CA THR A 223 7.13 21.46 -33.56
C THR A 223 8.48 21.10 -34.18
N PHE A 224 9.61 21.41 -33.52
CA PHE A 224 10.92 20.92 -33.97
C PHE A 224 11.06 19.41 -33.74
N ILE A 225 10.56 18.91 -32.61
CA ILE A 225 10.62 17.48 -32.27
C ILE A 225 9.77 16.63 -33.22
N SER A 226 8.59 17.12 -33.64
CA SER A 226 7.73 16.43 -34.60
C SER A 226 8.31 16.33 -36.03
N THR A 227 9.42 17.01 -36.33
CA THR A 227 10.15 16.81 -37.60
C THR A 227 10.90 15.47 -37.66
N PHE A 228 11.10 14.78 -36.52
CA PHE A 228 11.85 13.51 -36.46
C PHE A 228 11.26 12.46 -35.51
N ALA A 229 10.34 12.81 -34.62
CA ALA A 229 9.68 11.88 -33.71
C ALA A 229 8.18 11.81 -33.97
N SER A 230 7.60 10.62 -33.78
CA SER A 230 6.16 10.35 -33.83
C SER A 230 5.45 10.56 -32.47
N GLY A 231 6.24 10.73 -31.41
CA GLY A 231 5.78 11.03 -30.07
C GLY A 231 6.90 11.46 -29.15
N ILE A 232 6.52 11.86 -27.95
CA ILE A 232 7.42 12.19 -26.84
C ILE A 232 7.12 11.26 -25.66
N MET A 233 8.17 10.91 -24.91
CA MET A 233 8.04 10.29 -23.60
C MET A 233 8.55 11.27 -22.55
N VAL A 234 7.72 11.60 -21.56
CA VAL A 234 8.06 12.59 -20.52
C VAL A 234 7.89 11.99 -19.12
N PRO A 235 8.76 12.30 -18.15
CA PRO A 235 8.50 12.03 -16.75
C PRO A 235 7.17 12.68 -16.33
N LYS A 236 6.36 11.99 -15.52
CA LYS A 236 4.97 12.40 -15.23
C LYS A 236 4.85 13.80 -14.58
N ASN A 237 5.89 14.27 -13.89
CA ASN A 237 5.97 15.62 -13.31
C ASN A 237 5.90 16.76 -14.35
N TYR A 238 6.23 16.51 -15.62
CA TYR A 238 6.06 17.46 -16.72
C TYR A 238 4.58 17.70 -17.07
N ILE A 239 3.73 16.70 -16.88
CA ILE A 239 2.31 16.75 -17.20
C ILE A 239 1.52 17.23 -15.98
N TRP A 240 1.80 16.65 -14.81
CA TRP A 240 1.20 17.08 -13.55
C TRP A 240 2.29 17.27 -12.49
N PRO A 241 2.68 18.53 -12.19
CA PRO A 241 3.72 18.80 -11.20
C PRO A 241 3.28 18.36 -9.81
N VAL A 242 4.23 17.83 -9.03
CA VAL A 242 4.10 17.51 -7.62
C VAL A 242 5.01 18.45 -6.84
N ASN A 243 4.54 19.02 -5.72
CA ASN A 243 5.34 19.89 -4.87
C ASN A 243 6.27 19.08 -3.94
N LYS A 244 7.09 19.76 -3.13
CA LYS A 244 8.02 19.10 -2.18
C LYS A 244 7.33 18.41 -1.01
N ASP A 245 6.07 18.74 -0.75
CA ASP A 245 5.21 18.19 0.29
C ASP A 245 4.33 17.05 -0.27
N LEU A 246 4.65 16.55 -1.48
CA LEU A 246 3.94 15.50 -2.23
C LEU A 246 2.46 15.81 -2.51
N GLU A 247 2.12 17.07 -2.76
CA GLU A 247 0.78 17.46 -3.25
C GLU A 247 0.84 17.81 -4.75
N LEU A 248 -0.21 17.46 -5.49
CA LEU A 248 -0.39 17.85 -6.89
C LEU A 248 -0.57 19.36 -7.03
N ALA A 249 -0.05 19.92 -8.12
CA ALA A 249 -0.46 21.24 -8.58
C ALA A 249 -1.97 21.26 -8.87
N SER A 250 -2.62 22.39 -8.61
CA SER A 250 -4.07 22.57 -8.80
C SER A 250 -4.54 22.48 -10.26
N ALA A 251 -3.61 22.46 -11.21
CA ALA A 251 -3.86 22.19 -12.62
C ALA A 251 -2.67 21.43 -13.24
N SER A 252 -2.96 20.58 -14.23
CA SER A 252 -1.95 20.01 -15.11
C SER A 252 -1.33 21.09 -16.01
N THR A 253 -0.17 20.81 -16.58
CA THR A 253 0.43 21.64 -17.63
C THR A 253 -0.31 21.47 -18.96
N SER A 254 0.05 22.27 -19.97
CA SER A 254 -0.45 22.16 -21.35
C SER A 254 0.30 21.14 -22.22
N VAL A 255 1.27 20.41 -21.66
CA VAL A 255 2.22 19.56 -22.43
C VAL A 255 1.50 18.53 -23.30
N VAL A 256 0.44 17.91 -22.80
CA VAL A 256 -0.32 16.89 -23.55
C VAL A 256 -1.05 17.52 -24.74
N GLN A 257 -1.67 18.68 -24.52
CA GLN A 257 -2.40 19.43 -25.55
C GLN A 257 -1.45 20.02 -26.59
N ASP A 258 -0.30 20.55 -26.18
CA ASP A 258 0.66 21.19 -27.07
C ASP A 258 1.44 20.16 -27.92
N ALA A 259 1.76 18.99 -27.35
CA ALA A 259 2.30 17.86 -28.11
C ALA A 259 1.30 17.39 -29.18
N ARG A 260 0.02 17.24 -28.81
CA ARG A 260 -1.05 16.86 -29.75
C ARG A 260 -1.26 17.90 -30.86
N LYS A 261 -1.19 19.22 -30.56
CA LYS A 261 -1.18 20.28 -31.58
C LYS A 261 0.01 20.16 -32.55
N ALA A 262 1.17 19.71 -32.06
CA ALA A 262 2.35 19.45 -32.87
C ALA A 262 2.34 18.09 -33.62
N GLY A 263 1.27 17.29 -33.46
CA GLY A 263 1.13 15.96 -34.09
C GLY A 263 1.85 14.82 -33.36
N LEU A 264 2.28 15.03 -32.12
CA LEU A 264 3.03 14.06 -31.30
C LEU A 264 2.10 13.29 -30.37
N LYS A 265 2.30 11.97 -30.28
CA LYS A 265 1.82 11.16 -29.16
C LYS A 265 2.57 11.49 -27.88
N VAL A 266 1.94 11.29 -26.72
CA VAL A 266 2.54 11.53 -25.40
C VAL A 266 2.51 10.27 -24.56
N PHE A 267 3.68 9.81 -24.14
CA PHE A 267 3.83 8.70 -23.20
C PHE A 267 4.33 9.25 -21.86
N ALA A 268 3.63 8.96 -20.78
CA ALA A 268 4.07 9.38 -19.43
C ALA A 268 4.95 8.30 -18.79
N ALA A 269 5.99 8.69 -18.06
CA ALA A 269 6.93 7.77 -17.43
C ALA A 269 7.08 8.02 -15.91
N GLY A 270 7.46 6.97 -15.17
CA GLY A 270 7.68 7.03 -13.72
C GLY A 270 6.49 6.55 -12.90
N PHE A 271 5.80 5.50 -13.34
CA PHE A 271 4.76 4.83 -12.56
C PHE A 271 5.28 3.50 -12.02
N ALA A 272 4.82 3.14 -10.83
CA ALA A 272 5.08 1.90 -10.10
C ALA A 272 4.09 1.85 -8.92
N ASN A 273 4.18 0.84 -8.05
CA ASN A 273 3.28 0.71 -6.90
C ASN A 273 4.00 0.89 -5.54
N ASP A 274 5.32 1.12 -5.54
CA ASP A 274 6.19 0.96 -4.37
C ASP A 274 7.12 2.16 -4.08
N PHE A 275 6.69 3.36 -4.46
CA PHE A 275 7.39 4.63 -4.20
C PHE A 275 6.39 5.71 -3.75
N GLU A 276 6.91 6.84 -3.27
CA GLU A 276 6.09 7.99 -2.87
C GLU A 276 5.54 8.76 -4.08
N PHE A 277 4.25 8.62 -4.34
CA PHE A 277 3.49 9.49 -5.25
C PHE A 277 2.61 10.47 -4.48
N ALA A 278 1.99 11.41 -5.20
CA ALA A 278 1.27 12.51 -4.58
C ALA A 278 0.12 12.02 -3.67
N TYR A 279 0.02 12.62 -2.48
CA TYR A 279 -0.95 12.24 -1.46
C TYR A 279 -2.39 12.37 -1.97
N ASP A 280 -2.68 13.23 -2.95
CA ASP A 280 -4.01 13.34 -3.59
C ASP A 280 -4.55 12.00 -4.12
N TYR A 281 -3.67 11.09 -4.53
CA TYR A 281 -4.04 9.73 -4.94
C TYR A 281 -4.31 8.79 -3.74
N SER A 282 -4.02 9.22 -2.52
CA SER A 282 -4.26 8.48 -1.27
C SER A 282 -3.65 7.07 -1.27
N PHE A 283 -2.38 7.00 -1.69
CA PHE A 283 -1.61 5.77 -1.91
C PHE A 283 -2.26 4.74 -2.86
N ASP A 284 -3.27 5.15 -3.64
CA ASP A 284 -3.91 4.32 -4.65
C ASP A 284 -3.20 4.53 -6.01
N PRO A 285 -2.34 3.60 -6.48
CA PRO A 285 -1.64 3.76 -7.75
C PRO A 285 -2.61 3.76 -8.93
N LEU A 286 -3.77 3.12 -8.79
CA LEU A 286 -4.79 3.04 -9.82
C LEU A 286 -5.46 4.40 -10.07
N LYS A 287 -5.68 5.19 -9.00
CA LYS A 287 -6.07 6.60 -9.13
C LYS A 287 -5.02 7.43 -9.85
N GLU A 288 -3.72 7.19 -9.62
CA GLU A 288 -2.66 7.86 -10.38
C GLU A 288 -2.76 7.54 -11.87
N TYR A 289 -2.82 6.26 -12.28
CA TYR A 289 -2.95 5.91 -13.70
C TYR A 289 -4.18 6.55 -14.36
N LEU A 290 -5.37 6.43 -13.74
CA LEU A 290 -6.62 7.03 -14.23
C LEU A 290 -6.49 8.55 -14.42
N ASN A 291 -5.78 9.24 -13.53
CA ASN A 291 -5.58 10.69 -13.64
C ASN A 291 -4.71 11.14 -14.83
N PHE A 292 -3.99 10.21 -15.49
CA PHE A 292 -3.24 10.47 -16.73
C PHE A 292 -3.94 9.93 -17.97
N VAL A 293 -4.72 8.85 -17.86
CA VAL A 293 -5.34 8.18 -19.03
C VAL A 293 -6.81 8.56 -19.27
N ASP A 294 -7.57 8.96 -18.25
CA ASP A 294 -8.99 9.30 -18.39
C ASP A 294 -9.50 10.27 -17.29
N ASN A 295 -8.92 11.48 -17.24
CA ASN A 295 -9.33 12.52 -16.27
C ASN A 295 -10.39 13.51 -16.81
N GLY A 296 -10.90 13.29 -18.03
CA GLY A 296 -11.87 14.17 -18.71
C GLY A 296 -11.29 15.43 -19.37
N ASN A 297 -10.09 15.89 -18.97
CA ASN A 297 -9.40 17.05 -19.56
C ASN A 297 -8.38 16.64 -20.64
N PHE A 298 -7.70 15.52 -20.45
CA PHE A 298 -6.78 14.91 -21.41
C PHE A 298 -6.66 13.40 -21.17
N SER A 299 -5.94 12.76 -22.08
CA SER A 299 -5.50 11.36 -21.98
C SER A 299 -4.11 11.30 -22.57
N VAL A 300 -3.16 10.63 -21.92
CA VAL A 300 -1.88 10.25 -22.55
C VAL A 300 -2.08 9.05 -23.48
N ASP A 301 -1.20 8.90 -24.47
CA ASP A 301 -1.25 7.80 -25.44
C ASP A 301 -0.58 6.51 -24.91
N GLY A 302 0.01 6.56 -23.70
CA GLY A 302 0.47 5.40 -22.94
C GLY A 302 1.28 5.75 -21.69
N VAL A 303 1.60 4.72 -20.89
CA VAL A 303 2.34 4.83 -19.62
C VAL A 303 3.50 3.84 -19.55
N LEU A 304 4.69 4.31 -19.18
CA LEU A 304 5.86 3.50 -18.84
C LEU A 304 5.89 3.24 -17.34
N THR A 305 5.81 1.95 -16.98
CA THR A 305 5.60 1.50 -15.60
C THR A 305 6.40 0.26 -15.24
N ASP A 306 6.84 0.19 -13.99
CA ASP A 306 7.41 -1.02 -13.37
C ASP A 306 6.31 -2.04 -12.96
N SER A 307 5.04 -1.59 -12.89
CA SER A 307 3.85 -2.32 -12.42
C SER A 307 2.77 -2.42 -13.52
N PRO A 308 3.03 -3.15 -14.63
CA PRO A 308 2.17 -3.13 -15.82
C PRO A 308 0.79 -3.77 -15.64
N LEU A 309 0.56 -4.59 -14.60
CA LEU A 309 -0.75 -5.17 -14.31
C LEU A 309 -1.72 -4.11 -13.77
N THR A 310 -1.28 -3.24 -12.86
CA THR A 310 -2.10 -2.12 -12.35
C THR A 310 -2.42 -1.10 -13.44
N ALA A 311 -1.47 -0.80 -14.32
CA ALA A 311 -1.72 0.02 -15.51
C ALA A 311 -2.74 -0.65 -16.45
N SER A 312 -2.66 -1.97 -16.62
CA SER A 312 -3.62 -2.76 -17.42
C SER A 312 -5.01 -2.77 -16.80
N ALA A 313 -5.12 -2.84 -15.47
CA ALA A 313 -6.39 -2.72 -14.76
C ALA A 313 -6.99 -1.31 -14.90
N ALA A 314 -6.18 -0.26 -14.71
CA ALA A 314 -6.63 1.12 -14.89
C ALA A 314 -7.16 1.39 -16.31
N ILE A 315 -6.39 1.01 -17.33
CA ILE A 315 -6.73 1.25 -18.74
C ILE A 315 -7.85 0.31 -19.22
N GLY A 316 -7.68 -1.00 -19.03
CA GLY A 316 -8.54 -2.05 -19.59
C GLY A 316 -9.81 -2.36 -18.82
N CYS A 317 -9.86 -2.07 -17.51
CA CYS A 317 -11.07 -2.29 -16.70
C CYS A 317 -11.80 -1.01 -16.32
N LEU A 318 -11.09 0.11 -16.10
CA LEU A 318 -11.62 1.22 -15.29
C LEU A 318 -11.73 2.57 -16.01
N SER A 319 -11.14 2.71 -17.20
CA SER A 319 -11.43 3.82 -18.10
C SER A 319 -12.90 3.79 -18.55
N HIS A 320 -13.45 4.98 -18.83
CA HIS A 320 -14.73 5.24 -19.51
C HIS A 320 -16.02 4.77 -18.80
N ILE A 321 -15.94 4.22 -17.59
CA ILE A 321 -17.12 3.82 -16.81
C ILE A 321 -17.71 5.04 -16.08
N ASN A 322 -18.57 5.75 -16.81
CA ASN A 322 -19.52 6.79 -16.39
C ASN A 322 -18.96 7.89 -15.46
N SER A 323 -18.66 9.04 -16.04
CA SER A 323 -18.16 10.24 -15.37
C SER A 323 -19.19 10.88 -14.41
N SER A 324 -19.30 10.35 -13.20
CA SER A 324 -18.88 11.18 -12.07
C SER A 324 -17.36 11.12 -12.06
N ALA A 325 -16.72 12.14 -12.66
CA ALA A 325 -15.27 12.25 -12.55
C ALA A 325 -14.91 12.25 -11.05
N PRO A 326 -13.87 11.51 -10.62
CA PRO A 326 -13.33 11.77 -9.30
C PRO A 326 -12.93 13.24 -9.28
N SER A 327 -13.59 14.04 -8.44
CA SER A 327 -13.23 15.44 -8.26
C SER A 327 -11.75 15.48 -7.92
N SER A 328 -10.99 16.18 -8.77
CA SER A 328 -9.55 16.38 -8.62
C SER A 328 -9.23 16.82 -7.19
N GLY A 329 -8.54 15.98 -6.42
CA GLY A 329 -8.10 16.27 -5.05
C GLY A 329 -8.97 15.72 -3.90
N ASN A 330 -9.95 14.83 -4.13
CA ASN A 330 -10.73 14.26 -3.01
C ASN A 330 -10.04 13.07 -2.31
N THR A 331 -9.27 13.43 -1.27
CA THR A 331 -8.39 12.62 -0.40
C THR A 331 -9.12 11.66 0.55
N THR A 332 -8.69 10.41 0.79
CA THR A 332 -9.46 9.41 1.60
C THR A 332 -9.42 9.58 3.14
N TRP A 333 -10.07 8.68 3.90
CA TRP A 333 -10.01 8.62 5.38
C TRP A 333 -8.57 8.53 5.91
N GLY A 334 -7.70 7.70 5.31
CA GLY A 334 -6.26 7.64 5.57
C GLY A 334 -5.46 8.93 5.26
N MET A 335 -6.11 10.02 4.88
CA MET A 335 -5.52 11.35 4.67
C MET A 335 -5.87 12.36 5.75
N PHE A 336 -6.81 12.04 6.64
CA PHE A 336 -7.15 12.84 7.81
C PHE A 336 -6.79 12.08 9.10
N PRO A 337 -6.63 12.76 10.25
CA PRO A 337 -6.60 12.07 11.53
C PRO A 337 -7.88 11.27 11.74
N SER A 338 -7.72 9.99 12.06
CA SER A 338 -8.83 9.07 12.35
C SER A 338 -9.74 9.62 13.45
N CYS A 339 -11.00 9.19 13.44
CA CYS A 339 -12.03 9.62 14.39
C CYS A 339 -12.41 11.11 14.38
N THR A 340 -12.14 11.84 13.29
CA THR A 340 -12.53 13.25 13.14
C THR A 340 -13.75 13.45 12.24
N ASP A 341 -14.44 14.58 12.43
CA ASP A 341 -15.57 15.00 11.59
C ASP A 341 -15.23 15.02 10.08
N LEU A 342 -14.03 15.45 9.71
CA LEU A 342 -13.56 15.44 8.33
C LEU A 342 -13.30 14.02 7.82
N ALA A 343 -12.63 13.16 8.60
CA ALA A 343 -12.42 11.78 8.23
C ALA A 343 -13.76 11.05 7.97
N TYR A 344 -14.75 11.28 8.83
CA TYR A 344 -16.09 10.69 8.68
C TYR A 344 -16.84 11.14 7.44
N LYS A 345 -16.99 12.46 7.25
CA LYS A 345 -17.61 13.03 6.03
C LYS A 345 -16.93 12.47 4.78
N LYS A 346 -15.60 12.35 4.83
CA LYS A 346 -14.80 11.89 3.71
C LYS A 346 -14.95 10.41 3.41
N ALA A 347 -15.04 9.54 4.43
CA ALA A 347 -15.35 8.13 4.21
C ALA A 347 -16.75 7.92 3.59
N VAL A 348 -17.75 8.68 4.03
CA VAL A 348 -19.09 8.69 3.40
C VAL A 348 -19.02 9.12 1.93
N GLU A 349 -18.37 10.25 1.63
CA GLU A 349 -18.17 10.73 0.25
C GLU A 349 -17.48 9.71 -0.65
N ASP A 350 -16.57 8.90 -0.08
CA ASP A 350 -15.81 7.87 -0.76
C ASP A 350 -16.60 6.57 -0.98
N GLY A 351 -17.88 6.55 -0.68
CA GLY A 351 -18.76 5.39 -0.87
C GLY A 351 -18.53 4.30 0.17
N ALA A 352 -17.99 4.64 1.35
CA ALA A 352 -18.08 3.74 2.48
C ALA A 352 -19.56 3.50 2.78
N ASP A 353 -19.99 2.25 2.71
CA ASP A 353 -21.25 1.85 3.31
C ASP A 353 -21.23 2.16 4.84
N TYR A 354 -20.02 2.30 5.43
CA TYR A 354 -19.70 2.23 6.86
C TYR A 354 -18.52 3.11 7.33
N ILE A 355 -18.68 3.86 8.42
CA ILE A 355 -17.63 4.75 8.99
C ILE A 355 -17.54 4.61 10.52
N ASP A 356 -16.38 4.40 11.15
CA ASP A 356 -16.27 3.94 12.56
C ASP A 356 -15.79 4.97 13.63
N CYS A 357 -16.59 5.20 14.68
CA CYS A 357 -16.30 5.85 15.98
C CYS A 357 -15.86 4.93 17.17
N PRO A 358 -14.58 4.49 17.27
CA PRO A 358 -13.98 3.90 18.48
C PRO A 358 -14.36 4.65 19.78
N VAL A 359 -15.34 4.14 20.54
CA VAL A 359 -15.86 4.82 21.74
C VAL A 359 -14.93 4.63 22.93
N GLN A 360 -14.46 5.74 23.46
CA GLN A 360 -13.76 5.85 24.75
C GLN A 360 -14.60 6.66 25.74
N VAL A 361 -14.28 6.55 27.03
CA VAL A 361 -14.90 7.35 28.10
C VAL A 361 -13.90 8.36 28.67
N THR A 362 -14.35 9.58 28.94
CA THR A 362 -13.59 10.64 29.63
C THR A 362 -13.76 10.59 31.15
N GLU A 363 -12.95 11.34 31.90
CA GLU A 363 -13.05 11.45 33.36
C GLU A 363 -14.45 11.89 33.83
N ASP A 364 -15.07 12.80 33.08
CA ASP A 364 -16.42 13.34 33.30
C ASP A 364 -17.56 12.47 32.70
N GLY A 365 -17.23 11.26 32.22
CA GLY A 365 -18.22 10.28 31.74
C GLY A 365 -18.79 10.55 30.35
N VAL A 366 -18.18 11.46 29.58
CA VAL A 366 -18.57 11.73 28.18
C VAL A 366 -18.01 10.62 27.30
N LEU A 367 -18.82 10.19 26.33
CA LEU A 367 -18.46 9.15 25.36
C LEU A 367 -17.92 9.81 24.09
N VAL A 368 -16.71 9.43 23.67
CA VAL A 368 -15.95 10.13 22.63
C VAL A 368 -15.37 9.18 21.58
N CYS A 369 -15.31 9.63 20.32
CA CYS A 369 -14.70 8.87 19.23
C CYS A 369 -13.18 9.11 19.23
N LEU A 370 -12.39 8.12 19.68
CA LEU A 370 -10.92 8.18 19.69
C LEU A 370 -10.32 6.80 19.40
N PRO A 371 -9.33 6.71 18.48
CA PRO A 371 -8.86 5.44 17.92
C PRO A 371 -8.23 4.49 18.94
N ASP A 372 -7.79 5.02 20.08
CA ASP A 372 -7.23 4.30 21.20
C ASP A 372 -7.69 4.95 22.52
N ILE A 373 -7.65 4.19 23.60
CA ILE A 373 -7.84 4.68 24.97
C ILE A 373 -6.61 5.47 25.45
N ASP A 374 -5.42 5.23 24.88
CA ASP A 374 -4.21 6.02 25.09
C ASP A 374 -4.09 7.16 24.07
N LEU A 375 -4.23 8.40 24.55
CA LEU A 375 -4.18 9.63 23.76
C LEU A 375 -2.83 9.85 23.03
N PHE A 376 -1.77 9.11 23.34
CA PHE A 376 -0.55 9.10 22.53
C PHE A 376 -0.80 8.59 21.10
N SER A 377 -1.83 7.77 20.89
CA SER A 377 -2.33 7.41 19.57
C SER A 377 -3.34 8.44 19.10
N GLY A 378 -3.15 9.00 17.91
CA GLY A 378 -4.14 9.87 17.26
C GLY A 378 -4.27 11.30 17.82
N THR A 379 -3.47 11.74 18.81
CA THR A 379 -3.53 13.12 19.35
C THR A 379 -2.18 13.76 19.63
N THR A 380 -2.14 15.10 19.64
CA THR A 380 -0.94 15.89 19.97
C THR A 380 -0.51 15.87 21.44
N ILE A 381 -0.98 14.93 22.28
CA ILE A 381 -0.69 14.94 23.72
C ILE A 381 0.81 14.89 24.05
N SER A 382 1.59 14.22 23.18
CA SER A 382 3.06 14.15 23.24
C SER A 382 3.76 15.53 23.27
N LYS A 383 3.09 16.57 22.74
CA LYS A 383 3.56 17.96 22.62
C LYS A 383 2.85 18.91 23.60
N SER A 384 1.94 18.40 24.42
CA SER A 384 1.12 19.18 25.35
C SER A 384 1.75 19.28 26.76
N SER A 385 1.19 20.17 27.58
CA SER A 385 1.49 20.24 29.03
C SER A 385 1.02 19.00 29.81
N PHE A 386 0.11 18.19 29.26
CA PHE A 386 -0.46 17.01 29.90
C PHE A 386 0.47 15.79 29.93
N ARG A 387 1.68 15.86 29.36
CA ARG A 387 2.68 14.79 29.42
C ARG A 387 3.09 14.38 30.85
N THR A 388 2.75 15.18 31.87
CA THR A 388 2.91 14.86 33.30
C THR A 388 1.78 14.02 33.89
N ARG A 389 0.61 13.95 33.25
CA ARG A 389 -0.57 13.16 33.65
C ARG A 389 -0.59 11.77 33.00
N ILE A 390 0.59 11.14 32.92
CA ILE A 390 0.73 9.78 32.39
C ILE A 390 0.76 8.75 33.53
N SER A 391 0.20 7.58 33.31
CA SER A 391 0.20 6.46 34.26
C SER A 391 0.49 5.13 33.57
N THR A 392 1.00 4.15 34.30
CA THR A 392 1.13 2.78 33.81
C THR A 392 -0.03 1.96 34.37
N ILE A 393 -0.82 1.35 33.49
CA ILE A 393 -1.93 0.48 33.88
C ILE A 393 -1.62 -0.89 33.27
N PRO A 394 -1.04 -1.83 34.06
CA PRO A 394 -0.44 -3.06 33.53
C PRO A 394 -1.36 -3.94 32.69
N GLY A 395 -2.69 -3.85 32.91
CA GLY A 395 -3.68 -4.58 32.13
C GLY A 395 -4.14 -3.90 30.84
N ILE A 396 -3.74 -2.65 30.59
CA ILE A 396 -3.88 -1.97 29.28
C ILE A 396 -2.54 -2.07 28.54
N LYS A 397 -1.45 -1.57 29.14
CA LYS A 397 -0.09 -1.69 28.58
C LYS A 397 0.99 -1.55 29.66
N SER A 398 2.17 -2.10 29.35
CA SER A 398 3.34 -2.11 30.25
C SER A 398 4.09 -0.78 30.32
N THR A 399 3.80 0.17 29.42
CA THR A 399 4.43 1.50 29.38
C THR A 399 3.50 2.60 29.91
N PRO A 400 4.02 3.76 30.34
CA PRO A 400 3.17 4.90 30.66
C PRO A 400 2.32 5.34 29.46
N GLY A 401 1.03 5.59 29.69
CA GLY A 401 0.07 6.13 28.73
C GLY A 401 -0.68 7.33 29.31
N ALA A 402 -1.36 8.08 28.45
CA ALA A 402 -2.24 9.18 28.83
C ALA A 402 -3.68 8.79 28.49
N TYR A 403 -4.37 8.13 29.42
CA TYR A 403 -5.66 7.50 29.12
C TYR A 403 -6.83 8.48 29.15
N THR A 404 -7.81 8.29 28.26
CA THR A 404 -8.97 9.20 28.13
C THR A 404 -9.69 9.47 29.44
N PHE A 405 -9.87 8.46 30.28
CA PHE A 405 -10.54 8.56 31.59
C PHE A 405 -9.72 9.31 32.67
N ASN A 406 -8.52 9.81 32.33
CA ASN A 406 -7.74 10.73 33.17
C ASN A 406 -7.87 12.21 32.74
N PHE A 407 -8.76 12.53 31.80
CA PHE A 407 -8.99 13.89 31.30
C PHE A 407 -10.48 14.14 31.10
N THR A 408 -10.95 15.37 31.33
CA THR A 408 -12.33 15.74 30.95
C THR A 408 -12.44 15.94 29.44
N TRP A 409 -13.67 15.87 28.91
CA TRP A 409 -13.91 16.17 27.49
C TRP A 409 -13.47 17.59 27.11
N GLU A 410 -13.72 18.56 27.98
CA GLU A 410 -13.27 19.96 27.81
C GLU A 410 -11.74 20.08 27.76
N GLU A 411 -11.01 19.31 28.58
CA GLU A 411 -9.55 19.28 28.55
C GLU A 411 -9.01 18.74 27.23
N ILE A 412 -9.59 17.65 26.72
CA ILE A 412 -9.23 17.05 25.43
C ILE A 412 -9.49 18.06 24.30
N GLN A 413 -10.71 18.61 24.21
CA GLN A 413 -11.09 19.52 23.12
C GLN A 413 -10.27 20.82 23.09
N LYS A 414 -9.92 21.40 24.25
CA LYS A 414 -9.25 22.71 24.30
C LYS A 414 -7.73 22.64 24.17
N ASN A 415 -7.10 21.54 24.60
CA ASN A 415 -5.64 21.46 24.73
C ASN A 415 -4.98 20.49 23.76
N LEU A 416 -5.74 19.56 23.17
CA LEU A 416 -5.25 18.58 22.21
C LEU A 416 -5.80 18.89 20.81
N LYS A 417 -5.11 18.38 19.79
CA LYS A 417 -5.63 18.29 18.42
C LYS A 417 -5.57 16.84 17.97
N PRO A 418 -6.48 16.41 17.07
CA PRO A 418 -6.29 15.17 16.33
C PRO A 418 -4.92 15.19 15.63
N GLU A 419 -4.23 14.07 15.55
CA GLU A 419 -2.91 13.93 14.93
C GLU A 419 -2.89 12.67 14.07
N ILE A 420 -2.63 12.84 12.76
CA ILE A 420 -2.62 11.70 11.83
C ILE A 420 -1.51 10.72 12.21
N SER A 421 -1.84 9.43 12.25
CA SER A 421 -0.94 8.34 12.58
C SER A 421 -0.80 7.38 11.40
N THR A 422 0.36 6.72 11.33
CA THR A 422 0.66 5.64 10.39
C THR A 422 1.58 4.64 11.09
N PRO A 423 1.33 3.33 10.99
CA PRO A 423 2.17 2.30 11.61
C PRO A 423 3.55 2.18 10.93
N TYR A 424 3.77 2.87 9.80
CA TYR A 424 4.98 2.78 8.98
C TYR A 424 6.01 3.88 9.28
N PHE A 425 5.74 4.80 10.19
CA PHE A 425 6.68 5.88 10.53
C PHE A 425 7.91 5.40 11.34
N SER A 426 7.70 4.53 12.33
CA SER A 426 8.74 4.14 13.30
C SER A 426 9.66 2.99 12.88
N ASN A 427 9.34 2.31 11.77
CA ASN A 427 9.97 1.06 11.37
C ASN A 427 11.02 1.30 10.27
N ASP A 428 11.84 2.34 10.44
CA ASP A 428 12.86 2.86 9.49
C ASP A 428 12.36 3.31 8.09
N TYR A 429 11.12 2.98 7.69
CA TYR A 429 10.56 3.40 6.39
C TYR A 429 10.25 4.90 6.30
N GLY A 430 9.99 5.58 7.42
CA GLY A 430 9.71 7.02 7.46
C GLY A 430 8.42 7.47 6.76
N LEU A 431 7.62 6.55 6.22
CA LEU A 431 6.44 6.84 5.40
C LEU A 431 5.41 7.67 6.19
N LEU A 432 5.14 8.89 5.70
CA LEU A 432 4.16 9.80 6.27
C LEU A 432 2.82 9.69 5.54
N ARG A 433 1.73 10.05 6.24
CA ARG A 433 0.44 10.44 5.63
C ARG A 433 0.39 11.95 5.48
N ASN A 434 -0.54 12.48 4.68
CA ASN A 434 -0.55 13.87 4.21
C ASN A 434 -0.21 14.92 5.32
N PRO A 435 0.97 15.56 5.24
CA PRO A 435 1.43 16.56 6.21
C PRO A 435 0.54 17.81 6.29
N SER A 436 -0.12 18.23 5.20
CA SER A 436 -0.99 19.42 5.20
C SER A 436 -2.31 19.19 5.93
N LYS A 437 -2.73 17.92 6.08
CA LYS A 437 -3.93 17.51 6.83
C LYS A 437 -3.61 16.94 8.23
N ARG A 438 -2.34 16.92 8.61
CA ARG A 438 -1.78 16.28 9.81
C ARG A 438 -2.52 16.51 11.13
N ASN A 439 -3.17 17.66 11.29
CA ASN A 439 -3.96 18.01 12.48
C ASN A 439 -5.34 18.61 12.11
N ALA A 440 -5.90 18.21 10.97
CA ALA A 440 -7.18 18.69 10.47
C ALA A 440 -8.37 17.93 11.10
N GLY A 441 -9.53 18.60 11.15
CA GLY A 441 -10.76 18.07 11.74
C GLY A 441 -10.89 18.30 13.25
N ALA A 442 -12.08 18.01 13.77
CA ALA A 442 -12.41 18.07 15.19
C ALA A 442 -12.68 16.67 15.75
N PHE A 443 -12.35 16.46 17.04
CA PHE A 443 -12.83 15.31 17.80
C PHE A 443 -14.36 15.38 17.94
N LEU A 444 -15.02 14.23 17.90
CA LEU A 444 -16.46 14.12 18.13
C LEU A 444 -16.75 13.37 19.43
N ASN A 445 -17.77 13.82 20.17
CA ASN A 445 -18.46 12.94 21.11
C ASN A 445 -19.44 12.01 20.38
N LEU A 446 -19.88 10.95 21.05
CA LEU A 446 -20.77 9.95 20.47
C LEU A 446 -22.09 10.58 19.98
N THR A 447 -22.63 11.58 20.67
CA THR A 447 -23.87 12.27 20.24
C THR A 447 -23.67 13.07 18.96
N GLU A 448 -22.53 13.74 18.79
CA GLU A 448 -22.17 14.48 17.57
C GLU A 448 -21.93 13.52 16.40
N PHE A 449 -21.26 12.39 16.65
CA PHE A 449 -21.11 11.31 15.68
C PHE A 449 -22.47 10.73 15.27
N LEU A 450 -23.34 10.41 16.24
CA LEU A 450 -24.73 9.98 16.01
C LEU A 450 -25.66 11.09 15.47
N ALA A 451 -25.16 12.32 15.27
CA ALA A 451 -25.86 13.38 14.54
C ALA A 451 -25.41 13.43 13.08
N LEU A 452 -24.08 13.44 12.83
CA LEU A 452 -23.47 13.25 11.50
C LEU A 452 -24.04 12.00 10.81
N ALA A 453 -24.31 10.97 11.62
CA ALA A 453 -24.99 9.73 11.29
C ALA A 453 -26.39 9.81 10.70
N LYS A 454 -27.22 10.74 11.16
CA LYS A 454 -28.61 10.78 10.70
C LYS A 454 -28.70 11.24 9.26
N GLU A 455 -27.69 11.99 8.83
CA GLU A 455 -27.55 12.52 7.49
C GLU A 455 -26.93 11.50 6.52
N ASN A 456 -26.12 10.52 7.00
CA ASN A 456 -25.44 9.50 6.16
C ASN A 456 -25.12 8.19 6.94
N PRO A 457 -25.18 6.98 6.33
CA PRO A 457 -24.95 5.69 7.02
C PRO A 457 -23.52 5.49 7.59
N LEU A 458 -23.35 4.67 8.65
CA LEU A 458 -22.13 4.57 9.49
C LEU A 458 -21.99 3.27 10.28
N HIS A 459 -20.82 3.11 10.93
CA HIS A 459 -20.49 2.29 12.11
C HIS A 459 -20.31 3.15 13.41
N ALA A 460 -21.16 3.08 14.44
CA ALA A 460 -20.63 3.37 15.80
C ALA A 460 -19.74 2.20 16.23
N PRO A 461 -18.58 2.37 16.91
CA PRO A 461 -18.06 1.50 17.98
C PRO A 461 -18.60 1.56 19.44
N PHE A 462 -18.04 0.73 20.34
CA PHE A 462 -18.36 0.63 21.79
C PHE A 462 -17.23 -0.02 22.59
N LEU A 463 -16.91 0.51 23.77
CA LEU A 463 -16.29 -0.25 24.88
C LEU A 463 -16.46 0.52 26.21
N LEU A 464 -16.85 -0.17 27.28
CA LEU A 464 -16.18 -0.26 28.60
C LEU A 464 -17.17 -0.65 29.71
N GLU A 465 -16.77 -1.58 30.59
CA GLU A 465 -17.52 -1.86 31.83
C GLU A 465 -16.63 -2.21 33.04
N ASN A 466 -15.43 -2.79 32.82
CA ASN A 466 -14.50 -3.16 33.90
C ASN A 466 -13.89 -1.99 34.70
N LEU A 467 -14.18 -0.72 34.35
CA LEU A 467 -13.75 0.47 35.08
C LEU A 467 -14.83 1.02 36.06
N GLY A 468 -16.00 0.38 36.17
CA GLY A 468 -17.13 0.87 37.00
C GLY A 468 -18.02 1.89 36.31
N TYR A 469 -17.70 2.27 35.07
CA TYR A 469 -18.59 3.04 34.20
C TYR A 469 -19.48 2.09 33.42
N GLY A 470 -20.80 2.22 33.54
CA GLY A 470 -21.80 1.41 32.82
C GLY A 470 -21.95 1.83 31.36
N VAL A 471 -20.86 1.82 30.58
CA VAL A 471 -20.85 2.43 29.25
C VAL A 471 -21.80 1.68 28.31
N THR A 472 -22.02 0.37 28.48
CA THR A 472 -22.92 -0.43 27.62
C THR A 472 -24.35 0.09 27.66
N GLU A 473 -24.81 0.42 28.86
CA GLU A 473 -26.15 0.93 29.12
C GLU A 473 -26.27 2.38 28.62
N GLU A 474 -25.24 3.20 28.81
CA GLU A 474 -25.19 4.58 28.28
C GLU A 474 -25.08 4.65 26.74
N VAL A 475 -24.40 3.71 26.09
CA VAL A 475 -24.36 3.63 24.61
C VAL A 475 -25.65 3.11 24.03
N LEU A 476 -26.26 2.06 24.61
CA LEU A 476 -27.59 1.63 24.19
C LEU A 476 -28.63 2.73 24.40
N LYS A 477 -28.52 3.51 25.47
CA LYS A 477 -29.33 4.71 25.73
C LYS A 477 -29.07 5.84 24.73
N ALA A 478 -27.81 6.10 24.35
CA ALA A 478 -27.47 7.08 23.31
C ALA A 478 -27.99 6.67 21.92
N LEU A 479 -27.84 5.39 21.56
CA LEU A 479 -28.40 4.81 20.33
C LEU A 479 -29.93 4.90 20.32
N ASN A 480 -30.60 4.51 21.40
CA ASN A 480 -32.06 4.60 21.51
C ASN A 480 -32.56 6.07 21.47
N ALA A 481 -31.82 7.00 22.07
CA ALA A 481 -32.13 8.43 22.02
C ALA A 481 -31.83 9.08 20.65
N SER A 482 -31.10 8.37 19.76
CA SER A 482 -30.73 8.91 18.45
C SER A 482 -31.85 8.85 17.40
N ASP A 483 -32.87 8.00 17.55
CA ASP A 483 -33.91 7.80 16.51
C ASP A 483 -33.30 7.48 15.12
N LEU A 484 -32.16 6.79 15.09
CA LEU A 484 -31.55 6.27 13.86
C LEU A 484 -32.46 5.22 13.22
N LYS A 485 -32.62 5.30 11.90
CA LYS A 485 -33.47 4.40 11.09
C LYS A 485 -32.66 3.41 10.26
N GLN A 486 -31.38 3.68 10.12
CA GLN A 486 -30.33 2.78 9.69
C GLN A 486 -30.29 1.57 10.66
N GLU A 487 -29.85 0.40 10.20
CA GLU A 487 -29.64 -0.76 11.10
C GLU A 487 -28.49 -0.45 12.09
N VAL A 488 -28.17 -1.38 13.01
CA VAL A 488 -27.11 -1.24 14.04
C VAL A 488 -26.49 -2.63 14.30
N ILE A 489 -25.18 -2.76 14.10
CA ILE A 489 -24.35 -3.94 14.40
C ILE A 489 -23.29 -3.56 15.40
N ILE A 490 -23.12 -4.36 16.44
CA ILE A 490 -22.22 -4.15 17.57
C ILE A 490 -21.06 -5.16 17.48
N GLN A 491 -19.96 -4.80 16.80
CA GLN A 491 -18.67 -5.49 16.87
C GLN A 491 -17.99 -5.40 18.27
N SER A 492 -17.13 -6.36 18.60
CA SER A 492 -16.42 -6.51 19.90
C SER A 492 -15.26 -7.51 19.79
N THR A 493 -14.17 -7.38 20.58
CA THR A 493 -13.15 -8.45 20.72
C THR A 493 -13.40 -9.35 21.93
N ASN A 494 -14.36 -8.96 22.78
CA ASN A 494 -14.80 -9.68 23.97
C ASN A 494 -16.26 -10.20 23.81
N SER A 495 -16.45 -11.51 23.99
CA SER A 495 -17.74 -12.18 23.93
C SER A 495 -18.66 -11.82 25.10
N SER A 496 -18.15 -11.52 26.29
CA SER A 496 -19.01 -11.23 27.45
C SER A 496 -19.77 -9.90 27.31
N VAL A 497 -19.17 -8.90 26.67
CA VAL A 497 -19.83 -7.65 26.24
C VAL A 497 -20.90 -7.91 25.19
N LEU A 498 -20.62 -8.71 24.15
CA LEU A 498 -21.64 -9.04 23.14
C LEU A 498 -22.81 -9.80 23.77
N LYS A 499 -22.53 -10.77 24.63
CA LYS A 499 -23.54 -11.53 25.39
C LYS A 499 -24.37 -10.60 26.29
N LYS A 500 -23.78 -9.58 26.95
CA LYS A 500 -24.53 -8.57 27.71
C LYS A 500 -25.39 -7.68 26.80
N VAL A 501 -24.85 -7.19 25.68
CA VAL A 501 -25.60 -6.40 24.70
C VAL A 501 -26.78 -7.20 24.14
N GLN A 502 -26.58 -8.47 23.79
CA GLN A 502 -27.64 -9.39 23.32
C GLN A 502 -28.77 -9.56 24.34
N GLN A 503 -28.45 -9.57 25.64
CA GLN A 503 -29.43 -9.63 26.73
C GLN A 503 -30.20 -8.33 26.90
N LEU A 504 -29.54 -7.18 26.77
CA LEU A 504 -30.16 -5.85 26.89
C LEU A 504 -30.97 -5.46 25.64
N ASN A 505 -30.54 -5.88 24.45
CA ASN A 505 -31.23 -5.68 23.18
C ASN A 505 -30.98 -6.87 22.24
N SER A 506 -31.92 -7.81 22.22
CA SER A 506 -31.85 -9.02 21.38
C SER A 506 -32.03 -8.75 19.88
N SER A 507 -32.41 -7.53 19.47
CA SER A 507 -32.52 -7.15 18.07
C SER A 507 -31.24 -6.56 17.47
N SER A 508 -30.26 -6.21 18.31
CA SER A 508 -28.95 -5.75 17.84
C SER A 508 -28.27 -6.83 17.01
N LYS A 509 -27.77 -6.46 15.84
CA LYS A 509 -26.75 -7.27 15.18
C LYS A 509 -25.46 -7.18 15.99
N LEU A 510 -24.64 -8.21 15.98
CA LEU A 510 -23.43 -8.30 16.79
C LEU A 510 -22.28 -8.81 15.92
N MET A 511 -21.03 -8.49 16.21
CA MET A 511 -19.89 -8.97 15.43
C MET A 511 -18.68 -9.27 16.32
N TYR A 512 -18.04 -10.41 16.12
CA TYR A 512 -16.87 -10.78 16.93
C TYR A 512 -15.58 -10.49 16.15
N LYS A 513 -14.75 -9.55 16.62
CA LYS A 513 -13.45 -9.21 16.04
C LYS A 513 -12.36 -10.00 16.76
N ILE A 514 -11.80 -10.98 16.08
CA ILE A 514 -10.73 -11.83 16.60
C ILE A 514 -9.41 -11.11 16.34
N GLU A 515 -8.82 -10.50 17.37
CA GLU A 515 -7.59 -9.70 17.25
C GLU A 515 -6.31 -10.51 17.11
N GLU A 516 -6.31 -11.72 17.66
CA GLU A 516 -5.20 -12.65 17.58
C GLU A 516 -5.05 -13.29 16.18
N LEU A 517 -3.82 -13.68 15.86
CA LEU A 517 -3.51 -14.41 14.63
C LEU A 517 -3.95 -15.86 14.80
N ILE A 518 -5.07 -16.21 14.16
CA ILE A 518 -5.59 -17.57 14.13
C ILE A 518 -5.28 -18.21 12.77
N LEU A 519 -4.69 -19.41 12.77
CA LEU A 519 -4.50 -20.19 11.54
C LEU A 519 -5.57 -21.27 11.35
N ASP A 520 -6.29 -21.61 12.43
CA ASP A 520 -7.47 -22.46 12.40
C ASP A 520 -8.41 -22.10 13.57
N VAL A 521 -9.65 -22.62 13.54
CA VAL A 521 -10.66 -22.42 14.59
C VAL A 521 -11.42 -23.73 14.85
N ASP A 522 -11.71 -24.05 16.10
CA ASP A 522 -12.46 -25.26 16.46
C ASP A 522 -13.97 -25.12 16.20
N ALA A 523 -14.61 -26.23 15.86
CA ALA A 523 -16.05 -26.24 15.58
C ALA A 523 -16.91 -25.86 16.81
N SER A 524 -16.42 -26.11 18.03
CA SER A 524 -17.03 -25.62 19.28
C SER A 524 -16.97 -24.09 19.36
N ALA A 525 -15.80 -23.50 19.09
CA ALA A 525 -15.58 -22.05 19.09
C ALA A 525 -16.45 -21.34 18.04
N VAL A 526 -16.47 -21.82 16.79
CA VAL A 526 -17.36 -21.27 15.74
C VAL A 526 -18.82 -21.26 16.20
N LYS A 527 -19.26 -22.34 16.85
CA LYS A 527 -20.64 -22.50 17.31
C LYS A 527 -20.98 -21.62 18.52
N ASP A 528 -20.06 -21.40 19.47
CA ASP A 528 -20.30 -20.42 20.54
C ASP A 528 -20.37 -19.01 19.96
N ILE A 529 -19.45 -18.64 19.06
CA ILE A 529 -19.44 -17.34 18.37
C ILE A 529 -20.78 -17.12 17.63
N ALA A 530 -21.26 -18.10 16.86
CA ALA A 530 -22.55 -18.02 16.17
C ALA A 530 -23.76 -17.93 17.12
N GLY A 531 -23.61 -18.25 18.40
CA GLY A 531 -24.65 -18.07 19.42
C GLY A 531 -24.84 -16.61 19.88
N PHE A 532 -23.80 -15.78 19.80
CA PHE A 532 -23.82 -14.38 20.25
C PHE A 532 -23.42 -13.35 19.19
N ALA A 533 -22.94 -13.75 18.01
CA ALA A 533 -22.54 -12.85 16.94
C ALA A 533 -23.33 -13.10 15.65
N SER A 534 -23.61 -12.02 14.93
CA SER A 534 -24.19 -12.03 13.57
C SER A 534 -23.12 -12.04 12.47
N PHE A 535 -21.89 -11.62 12.78
CA PHE A 535 -20.73 -11.58 11.88
C PHE A 535 -19.43 -11.88 12.65
N VAL A 536 -18.34 -12.14 11.93
CA VAL A 536 -16.99 -12.21 12.51
C VAL A 536 -16.01 -11.36 11.69
N ALA A 537 -15.12 -10.62 12.36
CA ALA A 537 -14.02 -9.90 11.73
C ALA A 537 -12.70 -10.59 12.07
N VAL A 538 -11.90 -10.90 11.04
CA VAL A 538 -10.61 -11.60 11.17
C VAL A 538 -9.49 -10.88 10.43
N SER A 539 -8.27 -10.98 10.95
CA SER A 539 -7.08 -10.40 10.31
C SER A 539 -6.85 -10.98 8.91
N LYS A 540 -6.35 -10.16 7.96
CA LYS A 540 -5.88 -10.60 6.63
C LYS A 540 -4.94 -11.81 6.76
N LYS A 541 -4.02 -11.75 7.72
CA LYS A 541 -3.03 -12.79 8.03
C LYS A 541 -3.64 -14.11 8.54
N SER A 542 -4.85 -14.07 9.10
CA SER A 542 -5.60 -15.27 9.54
C SER A 542 -6.28 -16.00 8.37
N ILE A 543 -6.36 -15.37 7.19
CA ILE A 543 -6.97 -15.94 5.97
C ILE A 543 -5.87 -16.33 4.97
N TYR A 544 -4.96 -15.41 4.67
CA TYR A 544 -3.75 -15.63 3.89
C TYR A 544 -2.55 -15.22 4.76
N PRO A 545 -1.91 -16.17 5.46
CA PRO A 545 -0.72 -15.88 6.23
C PRO A 545 0.42 -15.48 5.29
N ASP A 546 1.34 -14.62 5.74
CA ASP A 546 2.51 -14.22 4.96
C ASP A 546 3.82 -14.57 5.66
N ASN A 547 4.88 -14.68 4.85
CA ASN A 547 6.26 -14.81 5.28
C ASN A 547 7.12 -13.87 4.43
N ILE A 548 7.82 -12.92 5.05
CA ILE A 548 8.54 -11.83 4.36
C ILE A 548 7.63 -11.10 3.32
N LYS A 549 6.35 -10.91 3.66
CA LYS A 549 5.28 -10.38 2.78
C LYS A 549 4.98 -11.19 1.51
N PHE A 550 5.41 -12.45 1.42
CA PHE A 550 4.90 -13.41 0.43
C PHE A 550 3.81 -14.27 1.04
N LEU A 551 2.71 -14.44 0.31
CA LEU A 551 1.52 -15.14 0.76
C LEU A 551 1.70 -16.65 0.74
N LEU A 552 1.29 -17.27 1.83
CA LEU A 552 1.20 -18.72 2.01
C LEU A 552 -0.19 -19.23 1.60
N ASN A 553 -0.40 -20.53 1.74
CA ASN A 553 -1.68 -21.17 1.45
C ASN A 553 -2.82 -20.58 2.30
N LYS A 554 -3.98 -20.42 1.66
CA LYS A 554 -5.25 -20.01 2.29
C LYS A 554 -5.58 -20.92 3.48
N THR A 555 -5.96 -20.34 4.62
CA THR A 555 -6.47 -21.09 5.79
C THR A 555 -7.92 -21.54 5.58
N ARG A 556 -8.40 -22.42 6.46
CA ARG A 556 -9.80 -22.85 6.48
C ARG A 556 -10.71 -22.01 7.37
N VAL A 557 -10.18 -20.92 7.97
CA VAL A 557 -10.92 -20.04 8.90
C VAL A 557 -12.21 -19.52 8.28
N VAL A 558 -12.14 -18.97 7.05
CA VAL A 558 -13.30 -18.45 6.33
C VAL A 558 -14.33 -19.55 6.00
N GLU A 559 -13.87 -20.75 5.63
CA GLU A 559 -14.75 -21.88 5.33
C GLU A 559 -15.51 -22.36 6.57
N LYS A 560 -14.82 -22.42 7.72
CA LYS A 560 -15.40 -22.88 8.98
C LYS A 560 -16.48 -21.92 9.51
N PHE A 561 -16.25 -20.61 9.48
CA PHE A 561 -17.28 -19.64 9.86
C PHE A 561 -18.49 -19.64 8.91
N LYS A 562 -18.26 -19.72 7.59
CA LYS A 562 -19.34 -19.86 6.59
C LYS A 562 -20.16 -21.13 6.73
N ALA A 563 -19.58 -22.24 7.22
CA ALA A 563 -20.31 -23.48 7.45
C ALA A 563 -21.44 -23.33 8.49
N GLU A 564 -21.22 -22.51 9.52
CA GLU A 564 -22.24 -22.11 10.51
C GLU A 564 -23.01 -20.83 10.09
N LYS A 565 -22.90 -20.44 8.81
CA LYS A 565 -23.56 -19.26 8.20
C LYS A 565 -23.17 -17.91 8.84
N LEU A 566 -22.02 -17.83 9.49
CA LEU A 566 -21.50 -16.58 10.02
C LEU A 566 -20.68 -15.86 8.93
N PRO A 567 -21.11 -14.67 8.45
CA PRO A 567 -20.39 -13.96 7.40
C PRO A 567 -19.09 -13.35 7.94
N VAL A 568 -18.05 -13.34 7.10
CA VAL A 568 -16.69 -13.00 7.50
C VAL A 568 -16.27 -11.66 6.92
N PHE A 569 -15.75 -10.78 7.77
CA PHE A 569 -15.12 -9.51 7.42
C PHE A 569 -13.60 -9.66 7.54
N ALA A 570 -12.86 -9.21 6.53
CA ALA A 570 -11.40 -9.16 6.60
C ALA A 570 -10.90 -7.75 7.00
N TYR A 571 -9.91 -7.67 7.87
CA TYR A 571 -9.29 -6.41 8.29
C TYR A 571 -7.75 -6.54 8.43
N LEU A 572 -6.95 -5.47 8.35
CA LEU A 572 -7.27 -4.12 7.92
C LEU A 572 -6.75 -3.93 6.49
N PHE A 573 -7.54 -3.31 5.62
CA PHE A 573 -7.09 -2.91 4.28
C PHE A 573 -6.54 -1.48 4.32
N GLN A 574 -5.38 -1.32 3.70
CA GLN A 574 -4.56 -0.12 3.66
C GLN A 574 -4.00 -0.01 2.25
N ASN A 575 -3.78 1.22 1.78
CA ASN A 575 -3.27 1.47 0.43
C ASN A 575 -1.74 1.63 0.41
N GLU A 576 -1.13 1.98 1.55
CA GLU A 576 0.31 2.10 1.67
C GLU A 576 0.98 0.80 1.22
N TYR A 577 1.90 0.87 0.26
CA TYR A 577 2.58 -0.31 -0.33
C TYR A 577 3.24 -1.23 0.71
N LEU A 578 3.56 -0.71 1.90
CA LEU A 578 4.10 -1.49 3.01
C LEU A 578 3.09 -2.42 3.68
N SER A 579 1.78 -2.17 3.54
CA SER A 579 0.66 -2.96 4.06
C SER A 579 0.20 -4.09 3.14
N VAL A 580 0.68 -4.06 1.89
CA VAL A 580 0.30 -4.95 0.79
C VAL A 580 1.38 -6.03 0.63
N SER A 581 0.98 -7.21 0.13
CA SER A 581 1.90 -8.33 -0.08
C SER A 581 2.49 -8.32 -1.49
N TRP A 582 3.68 -8.90 -1.65
CA TRP A 582 4.37 -8.94 -2.95
C TRP A 582 3.59 -9.73 -4.01
N ASP A 583 2.84 -10.77 -3.62
CA ASP A 583 2.05 -11.59 -4.54
C ASP A 583 0.94 -10.84 -5.26
N VAL A 584 0.39 -9.80 -4.62
CA VAL A 584 -0.62 -8.90 -5.20
C VAL A 584 0.03 -7.64 -5.78
N TYR A 585 1.33 -7.68 -6.08
CA TYR A 585 2.07 -6.65 -6.83
C TYR A 585 2.06 -5.25 -6.20
N ASN A 586 1.94 -5.17 -4.86
CA ASN A 586 1.71 -3.92 -4.11
C ASN A 586 0.48 -3.13 -4.60
N ASP A 587 -0.50 -3.79 -5.22
CA ASP A 587 -1.73 -3.20 -5.72
C ASP A 587 -2.88 -3.44 -4.72
N PRO A 588 -3.41 -2.39 -4.06
CA PRO A 588 -4.49 -2.53 -3.09
C PRO A 588 -5.79 -3.10 -3.69
N ILE A 589 -6.04 -2.88 -4.99
CA ILE A 589 -7.21 -3.45 -5.69
C ILE A 589 -7.02 -4.95 -5.91
N ALA A 590 -5.80 -5.39 -6.23
CA ALA A 590 -5.47 -6.82 -6.33
C ALA A 590 -5.53 -7.52 -4.96
N ASP A 591 -5.11 -6.84 -3.88
CA ASP A 591 -5.30 -7.31 -2.50
C ASP A 591 -6.78 -7.51 -2.19
N ILE A 592 -7.62 -6.49 -2.37
CA ILE A 592 -9.07 -6.57 -2.19
C ILE A 592 -9.69 -7.71 -3.03
N ASN A 593 -9.27 -7.87 -4.29
CA ASN A 593 -9.74 -8.93 -5.19
C ASN A 593 -9.41 -10.33 -4.65
N LEU A 594 -8.20 -10.53 -4.12
CA LEU A 594 -7.78 -11.79 -3.51
C LEU A 594 -8.68 -12.17 -2.33
N PHE A 595 -9.04 -11.23 -1.46
CA PHE A 595 -9.91 -11.53 -0.31
C PHE A 595 -11.38 -11.69 -0.72
N VAL A 596 -11.93 -10.79 -1.54
CA VAL A 596 -13.36 -10.85 -1.91
C VAL A 596 -13.66 -12.02 -2.86
N LYS A 597 -12.86 -12.25 -3.90
CA LYS A 597 -13.10 -13.31 -4.89
C LYS A 597 -12.34 -14.61 -4.59
N GLY A 598 -11.14 -14.54 -4.02
CA GLY A 598 -10.31 -15.72 -3.68
C GLY A 598 -10.62 -16.31 -2.30
N ALA A 599 -10.67 -15.48 -1.25
CA ALA A 599 -11.10 -15.96 0.07
C ALA A 599 -12.63 -16.14 0.15
N GLY A 600 -13.37 -15.23 -0.49
CA GLY A 600 -14.83 -15.22 -0.51
C GLY A 600 -15.45 -14.44 0.65
N VAL A 601 -14.73 -13.49 1.27
CA VAL A 601 -15.22 -12.73 2.43
C VAL A 601 -16.43 -11.85 2.06
N GLU A 602 -17.38 -11.72 2.99
CA GLU A 602 -18.60 -10.93 2.81
C GLU A 602 -18.40 -9.43 3.04
N GLY A 603 -17.35 -9.03 3.76
CA GLY A 603 -17.07 -7.63 4.05
C GLY A 603 -15.58 -7.33 4.26
N LEU A 604 -15.25 -6.05 4.27
CA LEU A 604 -13.90 -5.52 4.42
C LEU A 604 -13.93 -4.37 5.43
N ILE A 605 -12.91 -4.27 6.27
CA ILE A 605 -12.64 -3.09 7.09
C ILE A 605 -11.39 -2.42 6.52
N THR A 606 -11.49 -1.14 6.13
CA THR A 606 -10.46 -0.42 5.38
C THR A 606 -10.30 1.02 5.86
N GLU A 607 -9.07 1.54 5.82
CA GLU A 607 -8.77 2.97 6.01
C GLU A 607 -8.90 3.77 4.70
N PHE A 608 -9.23 3.10 3.57
CA PHE A 608 -9.31 3.68 2.24
C PHE A 608 -10.61 3.26 1.51
N PRO A 609 -11.78 3.78 1.93
CA PRO A 609 -13.07 3.32 1.39
C PRO A 609 -13.21 3.51 -0.12
N ALA A 610 -12.68 4.60 -0.69
CA ALA A 610 -12.73 4.87 -2.14
C ALA A 610 -12.12 3.74 -2.99
N THR A 611 -11.11 3.05 -2.47
CA THR A 611 -10.43 1.95 -3.17
C THR A 611 -11.27 0.68 -3.09
N ALA A 612 -11.93 0.42 -1.95
CA ALA A 612 -12.93 -0.64 -1.84
C ALA A 612 -14.17 -0.37 -2.72
N GLU A 613 -14.64 0.87 -2.81
CA GLU A 613 -15.76 1.25 -3.68
C GLU A 613 -15.39 1.20 -5.17
N ALA A 614 -14.16 1.61 -5.53
CA ALA A 614 -13.62 1.43 -6.87
C ALA A 614 -13.56 -0.06 -7.26
N PHE A 615 -13.29 -0.98 -6.32
CA PHE A 615 -13.43 -2.41 -6.59
C PHE A 615 -14.90 -2.86 -6.66
N ARG A 616 -15.76 -2.49 -5.70
CA ARG A 616 -17.16 -2.95 -5.58
C ARG A 616 -18.04 -2.52 -6.75
N SER A 617 -18.02 -1.22 -7.07
CA SER A 617 -18.81 -0.62 -8.16
C SER A 617 -18.47 -1.21 -9.55
N LYS A 618 -17.30 -1.84 -9.68
CA LYS A 618 -16.77 -2.37 -10.95
C LYS A 618 -16.82 -3.90 -10.98
N GLY A 619 -16.52 -4.58 -9.88
CA GLY A 619 -16.57 -6.05 -9.72
C GLY A 619 -17.97 -6.67 -9.82
N SER A 620 -18.99 -5.83 -10.03
CA SER A 620 -20.38 -6.17 -10.40
C SER A 620 -20.61 -6.17 -11.93
N SER A 621 -19.63 -5.74 -12.74
CA SER A 621 -19.70 -5.73 -14.20
C SER A 621 -19.65 -7.15 -14.78
N PRO A 622 -20.45 -7.47 -15.82
CA PRO A 622 -20.35 -8.74 -16.55
C PRO A 622 -18.97 -9.04 -17.14
N LEU A 623 -18.11 -8.03 -17.31
CA LEU A 623 -16.72 -8.20 -17.76
C LEU A 623 -15.84 -8.93 -16.74
N PHE A 624 -16.22 -8.94 -15.45
CA PHE A 624 -15.39 -9.42 -14.34
C PHE A 624 -16.05 -10.57 -13.56
N GLY A 625 -16.87 -11.36 -14.26
CA GLY A 625 -17.49 -12.58 -13.74
C GLY A 625 -17.40 -13.74 -14.72
N GLY A 626 -16.86 -14.88 -14.28
CA GLY A 626 -16.78 -16.12 -15.07
C GLY A 626 -15.54 -16.21 -15.97
N ASN A 627 -15.64 -16.99 -17.05
CA ASN A 627 -14.52 -17.37 -17.92
C ASN A 627 -13.94 -16.21 -18.79
N SER A 628 -14.46 -14.99 -18.66
CA SER A 628 -14.05 -13.81 -19.42
C SER A 628 -13.27 -12.77 -18.60
N THR A 629 -13.02 -13.01 -17.31
CA THR A 629 -12.22 -12.10 -16.47
C THR A 629 -10.81 -11.93 -17.04
N PRO A 630 -10.33 -10.69 -17.31
CA PRO A 630 -8.98 -10.47 -17.82
C PRO A 630 -7.90 -10.94 -16.85
N PRO A 631 -6.72 -11.41 -17.31
CA PRO A 631 -5.66 -11.92 -16.44
C PRO A 631 -5.23 -10.96 -15.32
N TYR A 632 -5.06 -9.66 -15.63
CA TYR A 632 -4.77 -8.59 -14.67
C TYR A 632 -5.89 -8.28 -13.66
N TRP A 633 -7.04 -8.94 -13.78
CA TRP A 633 -8.16 -8.87 -12.83
C TRP A 633 -8.51 -10.24 -12.22
N THR A 634 -7.73 -11.28 -12.51
CA THR A 634 -7.89 -12.57 -11.81
C THR A 634 -7.28 -12.51 -10.41
N PRO A 635 -7.88 -13.14 -9.39
CA PRO A 635 -7.26 -13.28 -8.08
C PRO A 635 -5.93 -14.02 -8.21
N VAL A 636 -4.88 -13.49 -7.59
CA VAL A 636 -3.55 -14.13 -7.60
C VAL A 636 -3.60 -15.47 -6.86
N THR A 637 -2.74 -16.40 -7.26
CA THR A 637 -2.60 -17.69 -6.57
C THR A 637 -1.36 -17.64 -5.68
N PRO A 638 -1.50 -17.62 -4.33
CA PRO A 638 -0.37 -17.64 -3.40
C PRO A 638 0.58 -18.81 -3.64
N THR A 639 1.83 -18.68 -3.18
CA THR A 639 2.92 -19.67 -3.30
C THR A 639 3.39 -20.01 -4.72
N VAL A 640 2.77 -19.49 -5.78
CA VAL A 640 3.21 -19.72 -7.17
C VAL A 640 4.47 -18.93 -7.52
N LEU A 641 4.67 -17.78 -6.89
CA LEU A 641 5.71 -16.81 -7.28
C LEU A 641 7.08 -17.09 -6.65
N VAL A 642 7.14 -17.84 -5.55
CA VAL A 642 8.36 -18.02 -4.74
C VAL A 642 8.55 -19.49 -4.37
N ASN A 643 9.78 -19.99 -4.55
CA ASN A 643 10.19 -21.26 -3.97
C ASN A 643 10.31 -21.12 -2.45
N LEU A 644 9.48 -21.86 -1.70
CA LEU A 644 9.42 -21.85 -0.24
C LEU A 644 10.78 -22.05 0.45
N SER A 645 11.76 -22.69 -0.21
CA SER A 645 13.12 -22.87 0.34
C SER A 645 13.96 -21.58 0.42
N ARG A 646 13.50 -20.46 -0.14
CA ARG A 646 14.12 -19.13 -0.01
C ARG A 646 13.44 -18.22 1.03
N LEU A 647 12.34 -18.67 1.62
CA LEU A 647 11.67 -17.96 2.71
C LEU A 647 12.29 -18.34 4.07
N ASP A 648 12.16 -17.45 5.05
CA ASP A 648 12.59 -17.74 6.42
C ASP A 648 11.83 -18.95 7.00
N PRO A 649 12.42 -19.74 7.91
CA PRO A 649 11.71 -20.80 8.60
C PRO A 649 10.46 -20.26 9.30
N LEU A 650 9.29 -20.84 8.99
CA LEU A 650 8.03 -20.41 9.58
C LEU A 650 8.07 -20.58 11.11
N PRO A 651 7.51 -19.62 11.88
CA PRO A 651 7.31 -19.82 13.31
C PRO A 651 6.35 -21.01 13.54
N PRO A 652 6.37 -21.61 14.75
CA PRO A 652 5.39 -22.62 15.11
C PRO A 652 3.97 -22.07 14.91
N SER A 653 3.09 -22.85 14.28
CA SER A 653 1.69 -22.46 14.12
C SER A 653 1.07 -22.17 15.50
N PRO A 654 0.32 -21.07 15.67
CA PRO A 654 -0.48 -20.87 16.87
C PRO A 654 -1.49 -22.02 17.02
N PRO A 655 -1.95 -22.30 18.25
CA PRO A 655 -3.07 -23.22 18.45
C PRO A 655 -4.32 -22.74 17.68
N PRO A 656 -5.24 -23.65 17.30
CA PRO A 656 -6.56 -23.25 16.84
C PRO A 656 -7.29 -22.44 17.93
N LEU A 657 -8.11 -21.47 17.52
CA LEU A 657 -9.02 -20.78 18.44
C LEU A 657 -10.03 -21.78 19.02
N ALA A 658 -9.96 -22.02 20.33
CA ALA A 658 -10.81 -22.96 21.06
C ALA A 658 -11.93 -22.23 21.82
N ASP A 659 -12.91 -22.99 22.35
CA ASP A 659 -14.00 -22.43 23.15
C ASP A 659 -13.51 -21.79 24.47
N SER A 660 -12.38 -22.25 25.03
CA SER A 660 -11.73 -21.61 26.19
C SER A 660 -11.27 -20.19 25.93
N ASP A 661 -10.99 -19.85 24.68
CA ASP A 661 -10.38 -18.59 24.28
C ASP A 661 -11.46 -17.56 23.94
N VAL A 662 -12.65 -18.05 23.56
CA VAL A 662 -13.87 -17.25 23.34
C VAL A 662 -14.64 -17.03 24.65
N VAL A 663 -14.64 -17.98 25.58
CA VAL A 663 -15.43 -17.92 26.82
C VAL A 663 -14.74 -17.08 27.89
N GLU A 664 -15.24 -15.87 28.08
CA GLU A 664 -14.71 -14.92 29.06
C GLU A 664 -15.58 -14.81 30.32
N PRO A 665 -15.02 -14.32 31.45
CA PRO A 665 -15.78 -14.10 32.67
C PRO A 665 -16.96 -13.13 32.47
N PRO A 666 -18.05 -13.27 33.24
CA PRO A 666 -19.11 -12.27 33.30
C PRO A 666 -18.56 -10.90 33.69
N LEU A 667 -19.09 -9.84 33.09
CA LEU A 667 -18.73 -8.47 33.43
C LEU A 667 -19.06 -8.18 34.91
N PRO A 668 -18.19 -7.46 35.64
CA PRO A 668 -18.39 -7.15 37.04
C PRO A 668 -19.59 -6.22 37.22
N SER A 669 -20.52 -6.58 38.11
CA SER A 669 -21.61 -5.70 38.52
C SER A 669 -21.06 -4.35 38.99
N GLY A 670 -21.55 -3.26 38.38
CA GLY A 670 -20.92 -1.94 38.42
C GLY A 670 -20.41 -1.50 39.80
N ALA A 671 -19.11 -1.19 39.86
CA ALA A 671 -18.50 -0.58 41.03
C ALA A 671 -18.93 0.89 41.13
N ASP A 672 -19.26 1.36 42.34
CA ASP A 672 -19.60 2.76 42.61
C ASP A 672 -18.42 3.69 42.20
N PRO A 673 -18.62 4.64 41.27
CA PRO A 673 -17.60 5.61 40.86
C PRO A 673 -17.01 6.43 42.02
N SER A 674 -17.70 6.50 43.17
CA SER A 674 -17.18 7.15 44.38
C SER A 674 -15.93 6.48 44.97
N LEU A 675 -15.74 5.17 44.73
CA LEU A 675 -14.69 4.36 45.36
C LEU A 675 -13.28 4.57 44.77
N LEU A 676 -13.16 5.21 43.60
CA LEU A 676 -11.85 5.57 43.01
C LEU A 676 -11.28 6.89 43.54
N ARG A 677 -12.05 7.67 44.32
CA ARG A 677 -11.60 8.98 44.85
C ARG A 677 -10.59 8.90 46.00
N THR A 678 -10.30 7.73 46.55
CA THR A 678 -9.59 7.57 47.84
C THR A 678 -8.17 6.98 47.76
N SER A 679 -7.62 6.70 46.57
CA SER A 679 -6.23 6.20 46.42
C SER A 679 -5.23 7.21 45.83
N CYS A 680 -5.43 8.50 46.07
CA CYS A 680 -4.40 9.53 45.87
C CYS A 680 -3.66 9.80 47.20
N ILE A 681 -2.73 8.91 47.59
CA ILE A 681 -1.79 9.20 48.68
C ILE A 681 -0.76 10.22 48.16
N GLY A 682 -0.96 11.49 48.49
CA GLY A 682 -0.02 12.55 48.17
C GLY A 682 1.32 12.40 48.90
N PRO A 683 2.43 12.94 48.36
CA PRO A 683 3.75 12.82 48.96
C PRO A 683 3.88 13.71 50.21
N GLY A 684 3.69 13.14 51.39
CA GLY A 684 3.74 13.89 52.66
C GLY A 684 3.97 13.01 53.89
N GLY A 685 5.22 12.59 54.12
CA GLY A 685 5.59 11.76 55.28
C GLY A 685 7.09 11.79 55.58
N SER A 686 7.55 12.81 56.30
CA SER A 686 8.96 12.98 56.69
C SER A 686 9.38 12.01 57.80
N ILE A 687 10.40 11.17 57.57
CA ILE A 687 11.22 10.57 58.64
C ILE A 687 12.72 10.56 58.24
N GLY A 688 13.49 11.48 58.82
CA GLY A 688 14.77 11.20 59.49
C GLY A 688 16.00 10.68 58.72
N GLY A 689 16.84 11.61 58.24
CA GLY A 689 18.28 11.64 58.57
C GLY A 689 19.28 10.69 57.86
N PRO A 690 20.32 11.20 57.17
CA PRO A 690 21.33 10.37 56.51
C PRO A 690 22.55 10.04 57.39
N ARG A 691 23.12 8.83 57.25
CA ARG A 691 24.52 8.53 57.63
C ARG A 691 25.26 7.74 56.55
N ARG A 692 26.53 8.09 56.36
CA ARG A 692 27.44 7.62 55.29
C ARG A 692 28.09 6.28 55.63
N HIS A 693 28.37 5.44 54.63
CA HIS A 693 29.68 4.83 54.30
C HIS A 693 29.54 4.07 52.97
N ARG A 694 30.25 4.40 51.88
CA ARG A 694 31.69 4.31 51.53
C ARG A 694 31.98 3.04 50.69
N LEU A 695 32.40 3.29 49.45
CA LEU A 695 32.80 2.33 48.40
C LEU A 695 33.72 1.18 48.86
N LEU A 696 33.60 0.03 48.18
CA LEU A 696 34.76 -0.75 47.69
C LEU A 696 34.37 -1.69 46.52
N ARG A 697 35.14 -1.63 45.42
CA ARG A 697 35.07 -2.57 44.27
C ARG A 697 36.00 -3.78 44.51
N ARG A 698 35.62 -4.99 44.09
CA ARG A 698 36.56 -6.07 43.69
C ARG A 698 36.01 -6.89 42.50
N ARG A 699 36.90 -7.61 41.81
CA ARG A 699 36.74 -8.22 40.47
C ARG A 699 36.37 -9.73 40.52
N CYS A 700 36.04 -10.28 39.34
CA CYS A 700 35.85 -11.68 38.94
C CYS A 700 37.04 -12.62 39.34
N ALA A 701 37.02 -13.96 39.28
CA ALA A 701 36.09 -14.99 38.74
C ALA A 701 36.31 -16.34 39.51
N PRO A 702 36.20 -17.55 38.91
CA PRO A 702 35.02 -18.41 38.73
C PRO A 702 35.02 -19.69 39.62
N GLY A 703 33.90 -20.45 39.64
CA GLY A 703 33.78 -21.75 40.32
C GLY A 703 32.46 -22.47 39.99
N ASP A 704 32.45 -23.82 40.05
CA ASP A 704 31.56 -24.64 39.20
C ASP A 704 30.54 -25.53 39.95
N HIS A 705 29.48 -25.91 39.22
CA HIS A 705 28.64 -27.11 39.31
C HIS A 705 27.65 -27.38 40.48
N ARG A 706 26.51 -27.95 40.02
CA ARG A 706 25.47 -28.79 40.67
C ARG A 706 24.28 -28.10 41.38
N GLY A 707 23.12 -28.25 40.76
CA GLY A 707 21.85 -27.67 41.19
C GLY A 707 21.02 -28.49 42.18
N MET A 708 19.91 -27.85 42.59
CA MET A 708 18.68 -28.45 43.12
C MET A 708 17.52 -27.44 42.89
N PRO A 709 16.23 -27.81 43.06
CA PRO A 709 15.15 -27.32 42.20
C PRO A 709 14.55 -25.96 42.59
N LEU A 710 13.99 -25.28 41.59
CA LEU A 710 13.07 -24.15 41.79
C LEU A 710 11.76 -24.64 42.46
N PRO A 711 11.28 -23.98 43.52
CA PRO A 711 10.01 -24.34 44.14
C PRO A 711 8.82 -23.93 43.27
N HIS A 712 7.82 -24.80 43.18
CA HIS A 712 6.51 -24.47 42.60
C HIS A 712 5.81 -23.37 43.42
N LEU A 713 5.93 -22.12 43.00
CA LEU A 713 4.96 -21.10 43.37
C LEU A 713 3.70 -21.30 42.53
N LYS A 714 2.69 -21.92 43.16
CA LYS A 714 1.30 -21.80 42.69
C LYS A 714 0.91 -20.32 42.79
N SER A 715 0.76 -19.65 41.65
CA SER A 715 0.09 -18.35 41.58
C SER A 715 -1.38 -18.53 41.98
N SER A 716 -1.86 -17.66 42.88
CA SER A 716 -3.27 -17.65 43.29
C SER A 716 -4.14 -17.16 42.13
N PRO A 717 -5.30 -17.78 41.83
CA PRO A 717 -6.18 -17.40 40.73
C PRO A 717 -7.09 -16.22 41.11
N ALA A 718 -6.50 -15.10 41.56
CA ALA A 718 -7.22 -13.88 41.90
C ALA A 718 -6.35 -12.65 41.56
N ALA A 719 -6.99 -11.63 40.98
CA ALA A 719 -6.38 -10.40 40.44
C ALA A 719 -5.61 -10.56 39.10
N ALA A 720 -6.31 -11.05 38.08
CA ALA A 720 -6.04 -10.70 36.68
C ALA A 720 -7.29 -10.02 36.10
N ASN A 721 -7.49 -8.74 36.41
CA ASN A 721 -8.51 -7.94 35.74
C ASN A 721 -8.02 -7.64 34.32
N LEU A 722 -8.46 -8.44 33.35
CA LEU A 722 -8.33 -8.12 31.93
C LEU A 722 -9.03 -6.78 31.68
N TYR A 723 -8.36 -5.89 30.94
CA TYR A 723 -8.99 -4.74 30.33
C TYR A 723 -9.35 -5.15 28.91
N LEU A 724 -10.61 -4.94 28.55
CA LEU A 724 -11.20 -5.41 27.30
C LEU A 724 -10.90 -4.45 26.15
N TYR A 725 -10.95 -4.96 24.92
CA TYR A 725 -11.06 -4.17 23.70
C TYR A 725 -12.36 -4.58 22.98
N VAL A 726 -13.15 -3.63 22.48
CA VAL A 726 -14.49 -3.85 21.89
C VAL A 726 -14.74 -2.72 20.90
N TYR A 727 -15.51 -2.95 19.82
CA TYR A 727 -15.73 -1.94 18.79
C TYR A 727 -17.03 -2.17 17.96
N ILE A 728 -18.25 -1.64 18.24
CA ILE A 728 -19.45 -1.63 17.31
C ILE A 728 -19.09 -1.45 15.78
N SER A 729 -19.89 -1.96 14.82
CA SER A 729 -19.70 -1.80 13.34
C SER A 729 -20.99 -2.02 12.48
N ILE A 730 -21.89 -1.02 12.42
CA ILE A 730 -23.32 -0.94 11.95
C ILE A 730 -23.72 -1.01 10.41
N PHE A 731 -24.66 -1.89 9.98
CA PHE A 731 -25.16 -1.96 8.57
C PHE A 731 -26.44 -1.16 8.20
N CYS A 732 -26.76 -1.04 6.88
CA CYS A 732 -28.15 -1.13 6.38
C CYS A 732 -28.21 -1.51 4.87
N ASN A 733 -29.18 -2.35 4.49
CA ASN A 733 -29.38 -2.89 3.14
C ASN A 733 -29.99 -1.87 2.14
N SER A 734 -29.78 -2.12 0.84
CA SER A 734 -30.66 -1.67 -0.25
C SER A 734 -31.39 -2.86 -0.88
#